data_AF-A0A445LTX2-F1
#
_entry.id   AF-A0A445LTX2-F1
#
_cell.length_a   1.000
_cell.length_b   1.000
_cell.length_c   1.000
_cell.angle_alpha   90.00
_cell.angle_beta   90.00
_cell.angle_gamma   90.00
#
_symmetry.space_group_name_H-M   'P 1'
#
loop_
_entity.id
_entity.type
_entity.pdbx_description
1 polymer ?
#
loop_
_entity_poly.entity_id
_entity_poly.type
_entity_poly.pdbx_seq_one_letter_code
_entity_poly.pdbx_strand_id
1 'polypeptide(L)'
;MADPSRSFMKDVKRVIIKVGTAVVTREEGRLAVGRLGALCEQIKQLNSLGYDIILVSSGAVGIGRQRLRYRKLINSSFADLQKPQHELDGKACAAVGQNSLMALYDTLFTQLDVTSAQLLVTDNDFRDKDFRKQLTETVKSLLSLKVIPVFNENDAVSTRKAPYEDSSGIFWDNDSLSALLALELKADLLVLLSDVEGLYSGPPSDPHSKLIHTYIKEKHQNEITFGDKSRVGRGGMTAKVKAAVHAADAGIPVVITSGFAAENIINVLQGQRIGTLFHKDAHEWVQVKEVDAREMAVAARECSRRLQAISSEERNQILHKIADALEANEKIIRTENEADIAVAQEAGYEKSLVARLAIKPGKIASLANNMRIIANMEDPIGQVLKRTELSDGLILEKTSSPLGVLLIVFESRPDALVQIASLAIRSGNGLLLKGGKEARRSNAILHKVITEAIPDTVGGKLIGLVTSREEIPELLKLDDVIDLVIPRGSNKLVSQIKSSTKIPVLGHADGVCHVYVDKSANVEMARRIVLDAKIDYPAACNAMETLLVHKDLIEKGWLNDIVVDLRTEGVKLYGGPRASSLLNIPQAQTFHHEYSSLACTVEIVDDVYAAIDHINLYGSAHTDSIVAEDKEVANVFLRQVDSAAVFHNASTRFSDGARFGLGAEVGISTSRIHARGPVGVEGLLTTRWILKGSGQVVDGDKGIVYTHKDIAT
;
A
#
# COMPACT_ATOMS: atom_id res chain seq x y z
N MET A 1 2.68 12.18 -2.03
CA MET A 1 2.88 13.01 -0.82
C MET A 1 4.37 13.32 -0.68
N ALA A 2 4.75 14.37 0.05
CA ALA A 2 6.16 14.68 0.28
C ALA A 2 6.82 13.57 1.13
N ASP A 3 7.99 13.10 0.70
CA ASP A 3 8.80 12.11 1.39
C ASP A 3 9.43 12.75 2.65
N PRO A 4 9.30 12.15 3.85
CA PRO A 4 9.91 12.67 5.07
C PRO A 4 11.42 12.91 4.97
N SER A 5 12.14 12.06 4.23
CA SER A 5 13.58 12.21 3.97
C SER A 5 13.92 13.40 3.06
N ARG A 6 12.91 13.99 2.41
CA ARG A 6 13.02 15.17 1.54
C ARG A 6 12.34 16.40 2.12
N SER A 7 12.10 16.41 3.44
CA SER A 7 11.47 17.53 4.13
C SER A 7 12.27 18.85 4.01
N PHE A 8 13.59 18.76 3.88
CA PHE A 8 14.50 19.89 3.65
C PHE A 8 14.21 20.65 2.34
N MET A 9 13.48 20.05 1.40
CA MET A 9 13.12 20.71 0.13
C MET A 9 12.30 21.99 0.34
N LYS A 10 11.64 22.14 1.49
CA LYS A 10 10.89 23.36 1.85
C LYS A 10 11.78 24.58 2.04
N ASP A 11 13.05 24.36 2.36
CA ASP A 11 14.03 25.42 2.65
C ASP A 11 14.88 25.78 1.43
N VAL A 12 14.75 25.03 0.33
CA VAL A 12 15.51 25.23 -0.92
C VAL A 12 15.05 26.53 -1.60
N LYS A 13 16.00 27.40 -1.95
CA LYS A 13 15.74 28.64 -2.68
C LYS A 13 16.57 28.76 -3.95
N ARG A 14 17.86 28.41 -3.88
CA ARG A 14 18.79 28.44 -5.02
C ARG A 14 19.01 27.04 -5.57
N VAL A 15 18.68 26.87 -6.83
CA VAL A 15 18.74 25.57 -7.51
C VAL A 15 19.62 25.67 -8.75
N ILE A 16 20.57 24.75 -8.87
CA ILE A 16 21.29 24.52 -10.13
C ILE A 16 20.64 23.35 -10.84
N ILE A 17 20.27 23.55 -12.10
CA ILE A 17 19.70 22.50 -12.96
C ILE A 17 20.71 22.21 -14.05
N LYS A 18 21.22 20.98 -14.12
CA LYS A 18 22.10 20.53 -15.18
C LYS A 18 21.31 19.74 -16.22
N VAL A 19 21.42 20.16 -17.47
CA VAL A 19 20.77 19.52 -18.62
C VAL A 19 21.80 18.74 -19.44
N GLY A 20 21.67 17.41 -19.45
CA GLY A 20 22.58 16.54 -20.21
C GLY A 20 22.35 16.58 -21.72
N THR A 21 23.37 16.21 -22.51
CA THR A 21 23.28 16.15 -23.98
C THR A 21 22.11 15.31 -24.47
N ALA A 22 21.84 14.15 -23.85
CA ALA A 22 20.72 13.28 -24.22
C ALA A 22 19.33 13.93 -24.02
N VAL A 23 19.22 14.93 -23.14
CA VAL A 23 18.00 15.72 -22.93
C VAL A 23 17.92 16.85 -23.97
N VAL A 24 19.04 17.51 -24.25
CA VAL A 24 19.13 18.62 -25.23
C VAL A 24 18.99 18.16 -26.68
N THR A 25 19.47 16.96 -27.03
CA THR A 25 19.54 16.46 -28.42
C THR A 25 18.77 15.15 -28.63
N ARG A 26 18.27 14.94 -29.84
CA ARG A 26 17.73 13.66 -30.35
C ARG A 26 18.87 12.75 -30.87
N GLU A 27 18.57 11.51 -31.25
CA GLU A 27 19.55 10.50 -31.70
C GLU A 27 20.48 10.95 -32.85
N GLU A 28 20.09 11.94 -33.65
CA GLU A 28 20.89 12.51 -34.75
C GLU A 28 21.71 13.78 -34.39
N GLY A 29 21.72 14.20 -33.12
CA GLY A 29 22.36 15.45 -32.69
C GLY A 29 21.55 16.72 -32.98
N ARG A 30 20.31 16.58 -33.46
CA ARG A 30 19.35 17.70 -33.60
C ARG A 30 18.82 18.14 -32.24
N LEU A 31 18.51 19.43 -32.10
CA LEU A 31 17.90 19.99 -30.90
C LEU A 31 16.52 19.37 -30.62
N ALA A 32 16.28 18.98 -29.38
CA ALA A 32 15.00 18.43 -28.92
C ALA A 32 14.07 19.56 -28.44
N VAL A 33 13.61 20.39 -29.37
CA VAL A 33 12.85 21.63 -29.10
C VAL A 33 11.68 21.42 -28.13
N GLY A 34 10.84 20.39 -28.32
CA GLY A 34 9.71 20.12 -27.43
C GLY A 34 10.11 19.81 -25.98
N ARG A 35 11.20 19.05 -25.77
CA ARG A 35 11.71 18.76 -24.42
C ARG A 35 12.33 20.01 -23.78
N LEU A 36 13.04 20.81 -24.56
CA LEU A 36 13.61 22.07 -24.09
C LEU A 36 12.52 23.10 -23.77
N GLY A 37 11.42 23.13 -24.52
CA GLY A 37 10.24 23.95 -24.23
C GLY A 37 9.63 23.59 -22.87
N ALA A 38 9.32 22.30 -22.66
CA ALA A 38 8.78 21.82 -21.39
C ALA A 38 9.73 22.08 -20.19
N LEU A 39 11.04 22.00 -20.43
CA LEU A 39 12.05 22.38 -19.43
C LEU A 39 11.99 23.88 -19.10
N CYS A 40 11.95 24.74 -20.12
CA CYS A 40 11.88 26.20 -19.95
C CYS A 40 10.57 26.62 -19.25
N GLU A 41 9.44 25.94 -19.52
CA GLU A 41 8.17 26.16 -18.81
C GLU A 41 8.27 25.84 -17.32
N GLN A 42 8.88 24.70 -16.94
CA GLN A 42 9.14 24.37 -15.54
C GLN A 42 10.04 25.42 -14.87
N ILE A 43 11.13 25.84 -15.55
CA ILE A 43 12.05 26.86 -15.04
C ILE A 43 11.32 28.19 -14.85
N LYS A 44 10.50 28.61 -15.81
CA LYS A 44 9.67 29.82 -15.69
C LYS A 44 8.78 29.74 -14.46
N GLN A 45 8.10 28.61 -14.27
CA GLN A 45 7.20 28.43 -13.14
C GLN A 45 7.93 28.58 -11.81
N LEU A 46 9.10 27.94 -11.67
CA LEU A 46 9.92 28.06 -10.47
C LEU A 46 10.46 29.47 -10.27
N ASN A 47 10.93 30.14 -11.32
CA ASN A 47 11.37 31.53 -11.26
C ASN A 47 10.23 32.47 -10.80
N SER A 48 8.99 32.22 -11.26
CA SER A 48 7.79 32.94 -10.84
C SER A 48 7.41 32.69 -9.38
N LEU A 49 7.71 31.49 -8.87
CA LEU A 49 7.53 31.12 -7.45
C LEU A 49 8.66 31.67 -6.56
N GLY A 50 9.62 32.40 -7.14
CA GLY A 50 10.66 33.11 -6.41
C GLY A 50 11.99 32.35 -6.27
N TYR A 51 12.11 31.14 -6.83
CA TYR A 51 13.37 30.38 -6.81
C TYR A 51 14.47 31.08 -7.62
N ASP A 52 15.70 31.02 -7.11
CA ASP A 52 16.93 31.43 -7.80
C ASP A 52 17.42 30.26 -8.66
N ILE A 53 17.07 30.24 -9.95
CA ILE A 53 17.41 29.14 -10.85
C ILE A 53 18.63 29.47 -11.69
N ILE A 54 19.61 28.57 -11.69
CA ILE A 54 20.81 28.60 -12.55
C ILE A 54 20.82 27.35 -13.43
N LEU A 55 21.05 27.52 -14.73
CA LEU A 55 21.06 26.42 -15.69
C LEU A 55 22.51 26.09 -16.11
N VAL A 56 22.85 24.81 -16.15
CA VAL A 56 24.11 24.31 -16.75
C VAL A 56 23.75 23.40 -17.91
N SER A 57 24.07 23.78 -19.14
CA SER A 57 23.63 23.04 -20.33
C SER A 57 24.77 22.29 -21.02
N SER A 58 24.43 21.25 -21.79
CA SER A 58 25.36 20.43 -22.57
C SER A 58 24.85 20.25 -24.01
N GLY A 59 25.69 19.71 -24.90
CA GLY A 59 25.26 19.28 -26.24
C GLY A 59 25.71 20.18 -27.40
N ALA A 60 26.40 21.30 -27.12
CA ALA A 60 26.98 22.16 -28.15
C ALA A 60 27.83 21.38 -29.19
N VAL A 61 28.76 20.53 -28.72
CA VAL A 61 29.59 19.69 -29.62
C VAL A 61 28.75 18.81 -30.55
N GLY A 62 27.68 18.17 -30.03
CA GLY A 62 26.80 17.30 -30.82
C GLY A 62 26.05 18.06 -31.91
N ILE A 63 25.47 19.21 -31.54
CA ILE A 63 24.73 20.09 -32.46
C ILE A 63 25.66 20.62 -33.56
N GLY A 64 26.84 21.12 -33.18
CA GLY A 64 27.79 21.65 -34.15
C GLY A 64 28.38 20.58 -35.05
N ARG A 65 28.58 19.35 -34.57
CA ARG A 65 29.00 18.21 -35.39
C ARG A 65 27.99 17.93 -36.50
N GLN A 66 26.70 17.95 -36.20
CA GLN A 66 25.65 17.78 -37.21
C GLN A 66 25.70 18.90 -38.27
N ARG A 67 25.76 20.17 -37.84
CA ARG A 67 25.80 21.32 -38.75
C ARG A 67 27.06 21.34 -39.63
N LEU A 68 28.22 21.02 -39.04
CA LEU A 68 29.49 20.96 -39.75
C LEU A 68 29.58 19.76 -40.68
N ARG A 69 28.96 18.60 -40.36
CA ARG A 69 28.83 17.49 -41.31
C ARG A 69 28.06 17.90 -42.56
N TYR A 70 26.93 18.60 -42.38
CA TYR A 70 26.15 19.12 -43.50
C TYR A 70 26.94 20.13 -44.34
N ARG A 71 27.66 21.07 -43.69
CA ARG A 71 28.53 22.03 -44.39
C ARG A 71 29.70 21.36 -45.11
N LYS A 72 30.35 20.38 -44.50
CA LYS A 72 31.41 19.59 -45.13
C LYS A 72 30.87 18.87 -46.35
N LEU A 73 29.70 18.25 -46.26
CA LEU A 73 29.06 17.54 -47.38
C LEU A 73 28.77 18.45 -48.57
N ILE A 74 28.22 19.65 -48.34
CA ILE A 74 27.90 20.61 -49.42
C ILE A 74 29.16 21.21 -50.05
N ASN A 75 30.22 21.41 -49.27
CA ASN A 75 31.46 22.01 -49.73
C ASN A 75 32.51 20.97 -50.18
N SER A 76 32.18 19.68 -50.19
CA SER A 76 33.07 18.62 -50.65
C SER A 76 32.87 18.38 -52.15
N SER A 77 33.97 18.22 -52.89
CA SER A 77 33.90 17.70 -54.26
C SER A 77 33.56 16.20 -54.25
N PHE A 78 33.17 15.65 -55.39
CA PHE A 78 32.91 14.21 -55.52
C PHE A 78 34.16 13.37 -55.17
N ALA A 79 35.37 13.88 -55.44
CA ALA A 79 36.63 13.23 -55.08
C ALA A 79 36.92 13.26 -53.56
N ASP A 80 36.45 14.29 -52.84
CA ASP A 80 36.65 14.39 -51.39
C ASP A 80 35.73 13.44 -50.61
N LEU A 81 34.57 13.09 -51.17
CA LEU A 81 33.64 12.11 -50.58
C LEU A 81 34.16 10.67 -50.65
N GLN A 82 35.14 10.39 -51.52
CA GLN A 82 35.78 9.07 -51.66
C GLN A 82 36.94 8.85 -50.67
N LYS A 83 37.42 9.90 -50.00
CA LYS A 83 38.48 9.81 -48.98
C LYS A 83 37.92 9.38 -47.62
N PRO A 84 38.72 8.69 -46.77
CA PRO A 84 38.33 8.42 -45.39
C PRO A 84 37.95 9.71 -44.66
N GLN A 85 36.73 9.78 -44.13
CA GLN A 85 36.28 10.99 -43.43
C GLN A 85 37.01 11.11 -42.09
N HIS A 86 37.94 12.06 -41.99
CA HIS A 86 38.48 12.49 -40.70
C HIS A 86 37.38 13.04 -39.79
N GLU A 87 37.48 12.72 -38.49
CA GLU A 87 36.63 13.30 -37.46
C GLU A 87 36.72 14.83 -37.46
N LEU A 88 35.57 15.48 -37.26
CA LEU A 88 35.51 16.93 -37.13
C LEU A 88 36.12 17.35 -35.80
N ASP A 89 36.88 18.45 -35.81
CA ASP A 89 37.45 19.03 -34.60
C ASP A 89 36.34 19.38 -33.59
N GLY A 90 36.48 18.84 -32.37
CA GLY A 90 35.52 19.02 -31.29
C GLY A 90 35.36 20.48 -30.86
N LYS A 91 36.42 21.30 -30.97
CA LYS A 91 36.38 22.72 -30.60
C LYS A 91 35.59 23.53 -31.62
N ALA A 92 35.84 23.32 -32.91
CA ALA A 92 35.03 23.89 -33.98
C ALA A 92 33.55 23.47 -33.87
N CYS A 93 33.28 22.20 -33.55
CA CYS A 93 31.92 21.73 -33.28
C CYS A 93 31.28 22.46 -32.09
N ALA A 94 31.99 22.62 -30.97
CA ALA A 94 31.48 23.37 -29.83
C ALA A 94 31.14 24.82 -30.17
N ALA A 95 32.03 25.53 -30.87
CA ALA A 95 31.80 26.93 -31.25
C ALA A 95 30.52 27.11 -32.08
N VAL A 96 30.33 26.26 -33.11
CA VAL A 96 29.15 26.31 -33.97
C VAL A 96 27.87 25.93 -33.23
N GLY A 97 27.93 24.88 -32.42
CA GLY A 97 26.76 24.38 -31.71
C GLY A 97 26.33 25.24 -30.53
N GLN A 98 27.28 25.90 -29.85
CA GLN A 98 26.99 26.77 -28.72
C GLN A 98 26.13 27.97 -29.14
N ASN A 99 26.42 28.55 -30.31
CA ASN A 99 25.59 29.62 -30.90
C ASN A 99 24.15 29.13 -31.10
N SER A 100 23.96 27.97 -31.75
CA SER A 100 22.63 27.39 -31.95
C SER A 100 21.89 27.07 -30.66
N LEU A 101 22.61 26.54 -29.66
CA LEU A 101 22.03 26.17 -28.38
C LEU A 101 21.54 27.41 -27.62
N MET A 102 22.37 28.47 -27.56
CA MET A 102 22.00 29.69 -26.86
C MET A 102 20.89 30.46 -27.57
N ALA A 103 20.90 30.53 -28.91
CA ALA A 103 19.82 31.14 -29.68
C ALA A 103 18.46 30.46 -29.39
N LEU A 104 18.45 29.13 -29.23
CA LEU A 104 17.23 28.41 -28.86
C LEU A 104 16.79 28.72 -27.43
N TYR A 105 17.69 28.70 -26.44
CA TYR A 105 17.34 29.06 -25.06
C TYR A 105 16.79 30.48 -24.96
N ASP A 106 17.47 31.44 -25.61
CA ASP A 106 17.05 32.83 -25.63
C ASP A 106 15.66 32.99 -26.27
N THR A 107 15.43 32.31 -27.40
CA THR A 107 14.11 32.28 -28.05
C THR A 107 13.04 31.70 -27.11
N LEU A 108 13.27 30.53 -26.52
CA LEU A 108 12.29 29.85 -25.67
C LEU A 108 11.97 30.63 -24.40
N PHE A 109 12.99 31.16 -23.71
CA PHE A 109 12.78 31.96 -22.50
C PHE A 109 12.10 33.29 -22.83
N THR A 110 12.45 33.95 -23.94
CA THR A 110 11.78 35.17 -24.39
C THR A 110 10.29 34.95 -24.65
N GLN A 111 9.92 33.82 -25.26
CA GLN A 111 8.50 33.46 -25.46
C GLN A 111 7.73 33.21 -24.15
N LEU A 112 8.44 33.02 -23.03
CA LEU A 112 7.89 32.79 -21.70
C LEU A 112 8.03 34.02 -20.79
N ASP A 113 8.38 35.19 -21.34
CA ASP A 113 8.65 36.43 -20.62
C ASP A 113 9.76 36.29 -19.56
N VAL A 114 10.75 35.44 -19.83
CA VAL A 114 11.93 35.22 -18.98
C VAL A 114 13.19 35.61 -19.74
N THR A 115 14.07 36.37 -19.10
CA THR A 115 15.38 36.71 -19.69
C THR A 115 16.41 35.66 -19.32
N SER A 116 17.24 35.25 -20.28
CA SER A 116 18.39 34.37 -20.04
C SER A 116 19.71 35.10 -20.29
N ALA A 117 20.78 34.71 -19.60
CA ALA A 117 22.11 35.29 -19.77
C ALA A 117 23.18 34.21 -19.89
N GLN A 118 23.95 34.24 -20.96
CA GLN A 118 24.99 33.25 -21.21
C GLN A 118 26.26 33.55 -20.40
N LEU A 119 26.82 32.52 -19.76
CA LEU A 119 28.13 32.56 -19.11
C LEU A 119 28.97 31.38 -19.61
N LEU A 120 30.07 31.69 -20.29
CA LEU A 120 31.01 30.70 -20.80
C LEU A 120 32.26 30.69 -19.92
N VAL A 121 32.64 29.50 -19.46
CA VAL A 121 33.77 29.33 -18.52
C VAL A 121 34.67 28.17 -18.94
N THR A 122 35.93 28.25 -18.57
CA THR A 122 36.94 27.21 -18.71
C THR A 122 37.44 26.79 -17.33
N ASP A 123 38.12 25.66 -17.25
CA ASP A 123 38.74 25.19 -16.01
C ASP A 123 39.83 26.12 -15.48
N ASN A 124 40.55 26.79 -16.39
CA ASN A 124 41.55 27.78 -16.01
C ASN A 124 40.95 28.98 -15.27
N ASP A 125 39.72 29.37 -15.57
CA ASP A 125 39.09 30.55 -14.95
C ASP A 125 38.88 30.34 -13.44
N PHE A 126 38.55 29.12 -13.02
CA PHE A 126 38.33 28.78 -11.60
C PHE A 126 39.62 28.66 -10.78
N ARG A 127 40.80 28.71 -11.41
CA ARG A 127 42.08 28.81 -10.67
C ARG A 127 42.23 30.18 -10.02
N ASP A 128 41.71 31.22 -10.66
CA ASP A 128 41.75 32.59 -10.17
C ASP A 128 40.66 32.82 -9.10
N LYS A 129 41.08 33.35 -7.94
CA LYS A 129 40.16 33.70 -6.85
C LYS A 129 39.34 34.95 -7.18
N ASP A 130 39.94 35.91 -7.89
CA ASP A 130 39.26 37.16 -8.25
C ASP A 130 38.18 36.90 -9.30
N PHE A 131 38.45 36.03 -10.27
CA PHE A 131 37.44 35.55 -11.21
C PHE A 131 36.23 34.94 -10.49
N ARG A 132 36.44 34.03 -9.54
CA ARG A 132 35.34 33.39 -8.79
C ARG A 132 34.50 34.39 -8.01
N LYS A 133 35.14 35.39 -7.41
CA LYS A 133 34.44 36.48 -6.71
C LYS A 133 33.57 37.29 -7.69
N GLN A 134 34.13 37.71 -8.82
CA GLN A 134 33.42 38.48 -9.85
C GLN A 134 32.27 37.68 -10.47
N LEU A 135 32.49 36.39 -10.71
CA LEU A 135 31.46 35.47 -11.20
C LEU A 135 30.29 35.43 -10.22
N THR A 136 30.57 35.28 -8.93
CA THR A 136 29.54 35.23 -7.89
C THR A 136 28.76 36.54 -7.80
N GLU A 137 29.43 37.70 -7.87
CA GLU A 137 28.79 39.02 -7.85
C GLU A 137 27.90 39.23 -9.08
N THR A 138 28.36 38.81 -10.25
CA THR A 138 27.61 38.89 -11.51
C THR A 138 26.37 38.00 -11.46
N VAL A 139 26.51 36.73 -11.06
CA VAL A 139 25.38 35.80 -10.93
C VAL A 139 24.35 36.32 -9.92
N LYS A 140 24.78 36.85 -8.77
CA LYS A 140 23.87 37.47 -7.79
C LYS A 140 23.07 38.63 -8.40
N SER A 141 23.72 39.44 -9.22
CA SER A 141 23.10 40.59 -9.89
C SER A 141 22.09 40.15 -10.97
N LEU A 142 22.37 39.06 -11.69
CA LEU A 142 21.43 38.47 -12.64
C LEU A 142 20.21 37.88 -11.92
N LEU A 143 20.42 37.12 -10.85
CA LEU A 143 19.35 36.48 -10.08
C LEU A 143 18.42 37.50 -9.40
N SER A 144 18.95 38.63 -8.91
CA SER A 144 18.12 39.70 -8.31
C SER A 144 17.19 40.35 -9.34
N LEU A 145 17.56 40.32 -10.62
CA LEU A 145 16.74 40.75 -11.75
C LEU A 145 15.88 39.62 -12.34
N LYS A 146 15.83 38.46 -11.68
CA LYS A 146 15.12 37.24 -12.13
C LYS A 146 15.57 36.71 -13.50
N VAL A 147 16.77 37.09 -13.94
CA VAL A 147 17.41 36.54 -15.15
C VAL A 147 17.91 35.14 -14.85
N ILE A 148 17.75 34.20 -15.79
CA ILE A 148 18.26 32.83 -15.72
C ILE A 148 19.70 32.77 -16.26
N PRO A 149 20.73 32.59 -15.41
CA PRO A 149 22.09 32.41 -15.89
C PRO A 149 22.24 31.01 -16.51
N VAL A 150 22.75 30.95 -17.73
CA VAL A 150 22.99 29.70 -18.48
C VAL A 150 24.49 29.51 -18.65
N PHE A 151 25.03 28.55 -17.89
CA PHE A 151 26.44 28.16 -17.92
C PHE A 151 26.71 27.05 -18.93
N ASN A 152 27.84 27.16 -19.62
CA ASN A 152 28.43 26.07 -20.39
C ASN A 152 29.96 26.12 -20.26
N GLU A 153 30.60 24.95 -20.28
CA GLU A 153 32.03 24.87 -20.57
C GLU A 153 32.33 25.46 -21.95
N ASN A 154 33.30 26.36 -22.03
CA ASN A 154 33.77 26.97 -23.27
C ASN A 154 34.73 26.03 -24.01
N ASP A 155 34.17 24.92 -24.48
CA ASP A 155 34.87 23.88 -25.24
C ASP A 155 35.63 24.43 -26.47
N ALA A 156 35.19 25.55 -27.04
CA ALA A 156 35.79 26.16 -28.23
C ALA A 156 37.23 26.64 -27.99
N VAL A 157 37.54 27.09 -26.78
CA VAL A 157 38.85 27.65 -26.40
C VAL A 157 39.50 26.92 -25.22
N SER A 158 38.90 25.82 -24.76
CA SER A 158 39.47 24.96 -23.70
C SER A 158 40.89 24.50 -24.06
N THR A 159 41.79 24.47 -23.09
CA THR A 159 43.21 24.14 -23.30
C THR A 159 43.47 22.63 -23.48
N ARG A 160 42.42 21.81 -23.36
CA ARG A 160 42.51 20.34 -23.38
C ARG A 160 42.78 19.78 -24.78
N LYS A 161 43.59 18.73 -24.85
CA LYS A 161 43.88 17.94 -26.06
C LYS A 161 43.33 16.52 -25.90
N ALA A 162 42.83 15.94 -26.98
CA ALA A 162 42.45 14.52 -27.01
C ALA A 162 43.70 13.61 -27.02
N PRO A 163 43.67 12.38 -26.43
CA PRO A 163 42.58 11.78 -25.68
C PRO A 163 42.49 12.42 -24.28
N TYR A 164 41.29 12.84 -23.92
CA TYR A 164 41.01 13.77 -22.83
C TYR A 164 41.19 13.11 -21.45
N GLU A 165 42.32 13.34 -20.80
CA GLU A 165 42.51 13.13 -19.37
C GLU A 165 42.24 14.45 -18.61
N ASP A 166 41.68 14.35 -17.39
CA ASP A 166 41.52 15.51 -16.51
C ASP A 166 42.88 15.94 -15.96
N SER A 167 43.58 16.77 -16.72
CA SER A 167 44.91 17.27 -16.34
C SER A 167 44.87 18.42 -15.33
N SER A 168 43.70 19.01 -15.05
CA SER A 168 43.58 20.19 -14.18
C SER A 168 42.99 19.91 -12.81
N GLY A 169 42.18 18.86 -12.66
CA GLY A 169 41.57 18.43 -11.39
C GLY A 169 40.47 19.36 -10.87
N ILE A 170 39.92 20.24 -11.72
CA ILE A 170 38.95 21.28 -11.32
C ILE A 170 37.52 20.86 -11.71
N PHE A 171 37.24 20.69 -13.01
CA PHE A 171 36.03 20.06 -13.54
C PHE A 171 36.33 19.51 -14.93
N TRP A 172 35.77 18.38 -15.36
CA TRP A 172 36.13 17.73 -16.64
C TRP A 172 35.03 17.79 -17.71
N ASP A 173 33.79 18.05 -17.29
CA ASP A 173 32.59 18.14 -18.11
C ASP A 173 31.54 19.03 -17.45
N ASN A 174 30.39 19.24 -18.10
CA ASN A 174 29.31 20.04 -17.53
C ASN A 174 28.66 19.40 -16.28
N ASP A 175 28.78 18.07 -16.06
CA ASP A 175 28.32 17.44 -14.82
C ASP A 175 29.17 17.92 -13.63
N SER A 176 30.49 17.80 -13.74
CA SER A 176 31.44 18.30 -12.74
C SER A 176 31.46 19.83 -12.62
N LEU A 177 31.26 20.58 -13.72
CA LEU A 177 31.06 22.03 -13.68
C LEU A 177 29.82 22.39 -12.85
N SER A 178 28.72 21.65 -12.99
CA SER A 178 27.50 21.93 -12.23
C SER A 178 27.68 21.69 -10.72
N ALA A 179 28.45 20.67 -10.34
CA ALA A 179 28.82 20.43 -8.95
C ALA A 179 29.74 21.54 -8.40
N LEU A 180 30.73 21.97 -9.18
CA LEU A 180 31.62 23.07 -8.80
C LEU A 180 30.84 24.39 -8.62
N LEU A 181 29.97 24.73 -9.56
CA LEU A 181 29.12 25.91 -9.48
C LEU A 181 28.18 25.85 -8.29
N ALA A 182 27.66 24.67 -7.94
CA ALA A 182 26.80 24.52 -6.77
C ALA A 182 27.53 24.94 -5.50
N LEU A 183 28.80 24.57 -5.37
CA LEU A 183 29.66 24.96 -4.26
C LEU A 183 30.01 26.45 -4.28
N GLU A 184 30.51 26.96 -5.40
CA GLU A 184 30.96 28.35 -5.53
C GLU A 184 29.79 29.34 -5.34
N LEU A 185 28.60 29.01 -5.85
CA LEU A 185 27.41 29.87 -5.79
C LEU A 185 26.51 29.57 -4.58
N LYS A 186 26.91 28.63 -3.72
CA LYS A 186 26.16 28.18 -2.53
C LYS A 186 24.71 27.84 -2.87
N ALA A 187 24.53 26.88 -3.78
CA ALA A 187 23.22 26.36 -4.12
C ALA A 187 22.68 25.49 -2.98
N ASP A 188 21.37 25.51 -2.79
CA ASP A 188 20.67 24.68 -1.80
C ASP A 188 20.35 23.29 -2.38
N LEU A 189 20.29 23.18 -3.71
CA LEU A 189 20.00 21.94 -4.43
C LEU A 189 20.66 21.92 -5.81
N LEU A 190 21.23 20.77 -6.19
CA LEU A 190 21.64 20.46 -7.56
C LEU A 190 20.72 19.40 -8.16
N VAL A 191 20.16 19.65 -9.34
CA VAL A 191 19.33 18.71 -10.08
C VAL A 191 20.06 18.30 -11.36
N LEU A 192 20.40 17.03 -11.49
CA LEU A 192 21.04 16.48 -12.69
C LEU A 192 20.02 15.75 -13.55
N LEU A 193 19.67 16.32 -14.70
CA LEU A 193 18.72 15.71 -15.63
C LEU A 193 19.41 14.65 -16.50
N SER A 194 18.83 13.45 -16.53
CA SER A 194 19.24 12.33 -17.37
C SER A 194 18.11 11.90 -18.33
N ASP A 195 18.46 10.98 -19.20
CA ASP A 195 17.59 10.18 -20.08
C ASP A 195 16.94 8.97 -19.39
N VAL A 196 17.16 8.79 -18.09
CA VAL A 196 16.57 7.74 -17.25
C VAL A 196 16.02 8.37 -15.96
N GLU A 197 15.09 7.68 -15.30
CA GLU A 197 14.39 8.19 -14.11
C GLU A 197 15.29 8.44 -12.90
N GLY A 198 16.47 7.81 -12.84
CA GLY A 198 17.45 7.99 -11.78
C GLY A 198 18.51 6.89 -11.85
N LEU A 199 19.09 6.56 -10.70
CA LEU A 199 20.07 5.48 -10.54
C LEU A 199 19.35 4.16 -10.27
N TYR A 200 19.72 3.12 -10.99
CA TYR A 200 19.12 1.79 -10.87
C TYR A 200 20.12 0.79 -10.26
N SER A 201 19.62 -0.26 -9.60
CA SER A 201 20.44 -1.36 -9.06
C SER A 201 21.09 -2.23 -10.15
N GLY A 202 20.62 -2.12 -11.40
CA GLY A 202 21.20 -2.74 -12.59
C GLY A 202 20.81 -1.95 -13.85
N PRO A 203 21.00 -2.50 -15.06
CA PRO A 203 20.57 -1.86 -16.31
C PRO A 203 19.06 -1.52 -16.27
N PRO A 204 18.61 -0.32 -16.66
CA PRO A 204 17.18 0.05 -16.61
C PRO A 204 16.28 -0.80 -17.52
N SER A 205 16.86 -1.52 -18.49
CA SER A 205 16.15 -2.47 -19.36
C SER A 205 15.89 -3.83 -18.72
N ASP A 206 16.50 -4.12 -17.58
CA ASP A 206 16.32 -5.38 -16.84
C ASP A 206 15.07 -5.30 -15.93
N PRO A 207 14.08 -6.20 -16.05
CA PRO A 207 12.90 -6.23 -15.19
C PRO A 207 13.20 -6.37 -13.69
N HIS A 208 14.36 -6.91 -13.31
CA HIS A 208 14.78 -7.05 -11.92
C HIS A 208 15.47 -5.79 -11.36
N SER A 209 15.79 -4.83 -12.23
CA SER A 209 16.45 -3.60 -11.86
C SER A 209 15.49 -2.64 -11.16
N LYS A 210 15.83 -2.23 -9.94
CA LYS A 210 15.01 -1.32 -9.12
C LYS A 210 15.63 0.07 -9.09
N LEU A 211 14.78 1.10 -9.13
CA LEU A 211 15.20 2.48 -8.95
C LEU A 211 15.64 2.71 -7.50
N ILE A 212 16.84 3.25 -7.32
CA ILE A 212 17.40 3.64 -6.04
C ILE A 212 16.90 5.06 -5.74
N HIS A 213 16.01 5.23 -4.77
CA HIS A 213 15.45 6.55 -4.45
C HIS A 213 16.37 7.43 -3.59
N THR A 214 17.24 6.81 -2.80
CA THR A 214 18.23 7.49 -1.94
C THR A 214 19.54 6.71 -2.02
N TYR A 215 20.59 7.38 -2.49
CA TYR A 215 21.92 6.81 -2.60
C TYR A 215 22.65 6.87 -1.25
N ILE A 216 23.03 5.69 -0.77
CA ILE A 216 23.95 5.51 0.37
C ILE A 216 25.23 4.86 -0.15
N LYS A 217 26.36 5.51 0.09
CA LYS A 217 27.66 5.11 -0.45
C LYS A 217 28.07 3.71 0.01
N GLU A 218 27.95 3.42 1.30
CA GLU A 218 28.35 2.16 1.92
C GLU A 218 27.56 0.96 1.39
N LYS A 219 26.29 1.19 0.99
CA LYS A 219 25.39 0.16 0.46
C LYS A 219 25.55 -0.02 -1.06
N HIS A 220 25.49 1.07 -1.81
CA HIS A 220 25.29 0.97 -3.26
C HIS A 220 26.58 1.07 -4.08
N GLN A 221 27.68 1.61 -3.53
CA GLN A 221 28.90 1.85 -4.30
C GLN A 221 29.46 0.59 -4.97
N ASN A 222 29.28 -0.58 -4.36
CA ASN A 222 29.75 -1.88 -4.87
C ASN A 222 28.69 -2.67 -5.66
N GLU A 223 27.43 -2.25 -5.62
CA GLU A 223 26.30 -2.95 -6.27
C GLU A 223 25.99 -2.40 -7.67
N ILE A 224 26.36 -1.15 -7.96
CA ILE A 224 25.99 -0.48 -9.20
C ILE A 224 26.95 -0.86 -10.34
N THR A 225 26.39 -1.44 -11.41
CA THR A 225 27.10 -1.63 -12.68
C THR A 225 26.75 -0.51 -13.64
N PHE A 226 27.73 0.29 -14.05
CA PHE A 226 27.52 1.35 -15.04
C PHE A 226 27.62 0.77 -16.47
N GLY A 227 26.55 0.91 -17.26
CA GLY A 227 26.56 0.53 -18.68
C GLY A 227 27.41 1.45 -19.57
N ASP A 228 27.54 1.07 -20.85
CA ASP A 228 28.36 1.77 -21.84
C ASP A 228 27.99 3.25 -22.04
N LYS A 229 28.98 4.08 -22.42
CA LYS A 229 28.83 5.52 -22.65
C LYS A 229 27.78 5.82 -23.73
N SER A 230 26.96 6.86 -23.51
CA SER A 230 26.00 7.32 -24.53
C SER A 230 26.70 7.72 -25.85
N ARG A 231 26.11 7.37 -26.99
CA ARG A 231 26.69 7.56 -28.34
C ARG A 231 26.86 9.03 -28.76
N VAL A 232 26.25 9.98 -28.04
CA VAL A 232 26.15 11.41 -28.41
C VAL A 232 26.73 12.38 -27.39
N GLY A 233 27.13 11.92 -26.19
CA GLY A 233 27.66 12.76 -25.10
C GLY A 233 29.01 12.29 -24.56
N ARG A 234 29.76 13.18 -23.91
CA ARG A 234 31.06 12.84 -23.27
C ARG A 234 30.88 12.16 -21.90
N GLY A 235 29.82 12.51 -21.14
CA GLY A 235 29.52 12.00 -19.80
C GLY A 235 28.39 10.97 -19.76
N GLY A 236 28.64 9.82 -19.11
CA GLY A 236 27.65 8.78 -18.83
C GLY A 236 27.04 8.89 -17.43
N MET A 237 26.30 7.87 -16.99
CA MET A 237 25.74 7.84 -15.63
C MET A 237 26.84 7.93 -14.55
N THR A 238 28.02 7.34 -14.82
CA THR A 238 29.20 7.44 -13.94
C THR A 238 29.62 8.89 -13.66
N ALA A 239 29.54 9.76 -14.68
CA ALA A 239 29.90 11.17 -14.53
C ALA A 239 28.92 11.91 -13.61
N LYS A 240 27.62 11.66 -13.81
CA LYS A 240 26.54 12.22 -12.98
C LYS A 240 26.67 11.76 -11.53
N VAL A 241 26.90 10.48 -11.30
CA VAL A 241 27.07 9.94 -9.94
C VAL A 241 28.31 10.52 -9.27
N LYS A 242 29.45 10.64 -9.97
CA LYS A 242 30.65 11.29 -9.40
C LYS A 242 30.38 12.76 -9.02
N ALA A 243 29.74 13.53 -9.90
CA ALA A 243 29.37 14.91 -9.61
C ALA A 243 28.38 15.01 -8.44
N ALA A 244 27.38 14.13 -8.40
CA ALA A 244 26.39 14.08 -7.34
C ALA A 244 27.00 13.75 -5.98
N VAL A 245 27.86 12.73 -5.91
CA VAL A 245 28.60 12.37 -4.70
C VAL A 245 29.50 13.52 -4.25
N HIS A 246 30.24 14.15 -5.17
CA HIS A 246 31.13 15.25 -4.82
C HIS A 246 30.39 16.45 -4.19
N ALA A 247 29.27 16.87 -4.79
CA ALA A 247 28.46 17.96 -4.24
C ALA A 247 27.75 17.56 -2.93
N ALA A 248 27.22 16.34 -2.85
CA ALA A 248 26.56 15.83 -1.64
C ALA A 248 27.52 15.71 -0.44
N ASP A 249 28.73 15.18 -0.65
CA ASP A 249 29.78 15.08 0.38
C ASP A 249 30.19 16.47 0.89
N ALA A 250 30.11 17.49 0.05
CA ALA A 250 30.37 18.88 0.41
C ALA A 250 29.14 19.62 0.98
N GLY A 251 28.04 18.89 1.23
CA GLY A 251 26.86 19.38 1.93
C GLY A 251 25.75 19.95 1.04
N ILE A 252 25.84 19.79 -0.29
CA ILE A 252 24.79 20.22 -1.22
C ILE A 252 23.97 18.99 -1.66
N PRO A 253 22.69 18.89 -1.27
CA PRO A 253 21.81 17.84 -1.75
C PRO A 253 21.77 17.78 -3.28
N VAL A 254 21.78 16.56 -3.85
CA VAL A 254 21.70 16.37 -5.30
C VAL A 254 20.58 15.39 -5.65
N VAL A 255 19.81 15.69 -6.69
CA VAL A 255 18.82 14.75 -7.24
C VAL A 255 19.14 14.45 -8.71
N ILE A 256 19.32 13.17 -9.03
CA ILE A 256 19.36 12.69 -10.42
C ILE A 256 17.95 12.25 -10.82
N THR A 257 17.39 12.83 -11.88
CA THR A 257 16.05 12.49 -12.37
C THR A 257 15.94 12.59 -13.89
N SER A 258 14.87 12.06 -14.46
CA SER A 258 14.59 12.15 -15.90
C SER A 258 14.28 13.58 -16.31
N GLY A 259 14.94 14.04 -17.38
CA GLY A 259 14.64 15.29 -18.08
C GLY A 259 13.63 15.13 -19.22
N PHE A 260 13.00 13.95 -19.36
CA PHE A 260 12.01 13.71 -20.41
C PHE A 260 10.58 13.96 -19.90
N ALA A 261 10.36 13.86 -18.59
CA ALA A 261 9.09 14.13 -17.96
C ALA A 261 8.87 15.65 -17.74
N ALA A 262 7.62 16.08 -17.95
CA ALA A 262 7.26 17.49 -17.99
C ALA A 262 7.16 18.19 -16.62
N GLU A 263 7.17 17.46 -15.50
CA GLU A 263 6.97 18.05 -14.16
C GLU A 263 8.01 17.60 -13.12
N ASN A 264 9.05 16.86 -13.54
CA ASN A 264 9.97 16.23 -12.59
C ASN A 264 10.73 17.24 -11.71
N ILE A 265 11.10 18.41 -12.22
CA ILE A 265 11.86 19.41 -11.45
C ILE A 265 10.96 20.00 -10.35
N ILE A 266 9.70 20.28 -10.70
CA ILE A 266 8.70 20.78 -9.77
C ILE A 266 8.41 19.72 -8.71
N ASN A 267 8.18 18.48 -9.11
CA ASN A 267 7.90 17.37 -8.19
C ASN A 267 9.06 17.10 -7.23
N VAL A 268 10.31 17.23 -7.69
CA VAL A 268 11.50 17.17 -6.83
C VAL A 268 11.48 18.27 -5.78
N LEU A 269 11.22 19.53 -6.16
CA LEU A 269 11.16 20.67 -5.23
C LEU A 269 9.95 20.62 -4.28
N GLN A 270 8.88 19.91 -4.65
CA GLN A 270 7.76 19.62 -3.75
C GLN A 270 8.08 18.49 -2.74
N GLY A 271 9.30 17.95 -2.76
CA GLY A 271 9.73 16.87 -1.87
C GLY A 271 9.15 15.50 -2.23
N GLN A 272 8.63 15.31 -3.44
CA GLN A 272 8.16 13.99 -3.87
C GLN A 272 9.36 13.04 -4.09
N ARG A 273 9.10 11.73 -3.97
CA ARG A 273 10.11 10.66 -4.11
C ARG A 273 10.46 10.38 -5.59
N ILE A 274 10.83 11.43 -6.32
CA ILE A 274 11.23 11.39 -7.74
C ILE A 274 12.75 11.29 -7.86
N GLY A 275 13.20 10.36 -8.71
CA GLY A 275 14.62 10.10 -8.97
C GLY A 275 15.42 9.70 -7.74
N THR A 276 16.74 9.81 -7.84
CA THR A 276 17.70 9.40 -6.80
C THR A 276 18.25 10.61 -6.07
N LEU A 277 18.04 10.65 -4.75
CA LEU A 277 18.61 11.65 -3.85
C LEU A 277 20.01 11.24 -3.37
N PHE A 278 20.94 12.18 -3.39
CA PHE A 278 22.26 12.10 -2.78
C PHE A 278 22.32 13.16 -1.70
N HIS A 279 22.64 12.73 -0.48
CA HIS A 279 22.74 13.62 0.68
C HIS A 279 23.79 13.09 1.65
N LYS A 280 24.57 13.98 2.28
CA LYS A 280 25.60 13.59 3.26
C LYS A 280 25.02 12.74 4.41
N ASP A 281 23.85 13.13 4.91
CA ASP A 281 23.19 12.49 6.06
C ASP A 281 22.26 11.34 5.62
N ALA A 282 22.29 10.94 4.34
CA ALA A 282 21.43 9.86 3.83
C ALA A 282 21.57 8.55 4.61
N HIS A 283 22.75 8.29 5.15
CA HIS A 283 23.04 7.12 5.99
C HIS A 283 22.30 7.15 7.34
N GLU A 284 21.99 8.35 7.88
CA GLU A 284 21.26 8.52 9.15
C GLU A 284 19.75 8.33 8.95
N TRP A 285 19.22 8.74 7.80
CA TRP A 285 17.79 8.65 7.51
C TRP A 285 17.30 7.21 7.32
N VAL A 286 18.21 6.30 6.98
CA VAL A 286 17.92 4.88 6.77
C VAL A 286 18.02 4.07 8.08
N GLN A 287 18.20 4.71 9.24
CA GLN A 287 17.93 4.05 10.52
C GLN A 287 16.44 3.77 10.78
N VAL A 288 15.52 4.37 10.00
CA VAL A 288 14.19 3.78 9.84
C VAL A 288 14.37 2.57 8.93
N LYS A 289 14.56 1.39 9.54
CA LYS A 289 14.39 0.11 8.85
C LYS A 289 12.99 0.09 8.23
N GLU A 290 12.86 0.52 6.98
CA GLU A 290 11.87 -0.03 6.06
C GLU A 290 12.23 -1.52 5.97
N VAL A 291 11.69 -2.32 6.89
CA VAL A 291 11.62 -3.77 6.69
C VAL A 291 10.80 -3.91 5.42
N ASP A 292 11.42 -4.40 4.35
CA ASP A 292 10.71 -4.69 3.11
C ASP A 292 9.45 -5.49 3.48
N ALA A 293 8.28 -5.12 2.92
CA ALA A 293 7.02 -5.72 3.29
C ALA A 293 7.07 -7.26 3.17
N ARG A 294 7.88 -7.76 2.23
CA ARG A 294 8.22 -9.17 2.08
C ARG A 294 9.05 -9.73 3.24
N GLU A 295 10.07 -9.02 3.72
CA GLU A 295 10.85 -9.45 4.91
C GLU A 295 9.97 -9.57 6.14
N MET A 296 8.99 -8.68 6.32
CA MET A 296 8.03 -8.75 7.43
C MET A 296 7.17 -10.02 7.31
N ALA A 297 6.66 -10.32 6.12
CA ALA A 297 5.88 -11.53 5.85
C ALA A 297 6.69 -12.81 6.07
N VAL A 298 7.93 -12.85 5.57
CA VAL A 298 8.84 -14.00 5.74
C VAL A 298 9.20 -14.18 7.22
N ALA A 299 9.48 -13.10 7.95
CA ALA A 299 9.76 -13.19 9.38
C ALA A 299 8.56 -13.72 10.17
N ALA A 300 7.34 -13.26 9.86
CA ALA A 300 6.12 -13.79 10.47
C ALA A 300 5.94 -15.29 10.20
N ARG A 301 6.26 -15.76 8.98
CA ARG A 301 6.23 -17.19 8.62
C ARG A 301 7.25 -18.02 9.41
N GLU A 302 8.49 -17.54 9.56
CA GLU A 302 9.49 -18.28 10.33
C GLU A 302 9.19 -18.30 11.83
N CYS A 303 8.70 -17.19 12.38
CA CYS A 303 8.22 -17.14 13.77
C CYS A 303 7.00 -18.05 13.99
N SER A 304 6.08 -18.16 13.03
CA SER A 304 4.91 -19.04 13.17
C SER A 304 5.30 -20.52 13.21
N ARG A 305 6.31 -20.95 12.43
CA ARG A 305 6.86 -22.30 12.54
C ARG A 305 7.44 -22.59 13.92
N ARG A 306 8.11 -21.61 14.55
CA ARG A 306 8.60 -21.74 15.93
C ARG A 306 7.45 -21.79 16.94
N LEU A 307 6.41 -20.99 16.74
CA LEU A 307 5.18 -21.02 17.55
C LEU A 307 4.46 -22.38 17.45
N GLN A 308 4.52 -23.03 16.30
CA GLN A 308 3.97 -24.37 16.09
C GLN A 308 4.81 -25.47 16.72
N ALA A 309 6.11 -25.24 16.93
CA ALA A 309 7.04 -26.22 17.49
C ALA A 309 6.98 -26.29 19.04
N ILE A 310 6.48 -25.24 19.70
CA ILE A 310 6.27 -25.25 21.16
C ILE A 310 4.97 -25.97 21.53
N SER A 311 4.85 -26.36 22.80
CA SER A 311 3.66 -27.04 23.33
C SER A 311 2.43 -26.13 23.39
N SER A 312 1.23 -26.73 23.47
CA SER A 312 -0.01 -25.96 23.71
C SER A 312 0.09 -25.14 24.99
N GLU A 313 0.67 -25.71 26.03
CA GLU A 313 0.79 -25.06 27.33
C GLU A 313 1.65 -23.80 27.25
N GLU A 314 2.77 -23.85 26.51
CA GLU A 314 3.59 -22.67 26.27
C GLU A 314 2.84 -21.61 25.44
N ARG A 315 2.05 -22.01 24.42
CA ARG A 315 1.19 -21.06 23.68
C ARG A 315 0.13 -20.41 24.59
N ASN A 316 -0.45 -21.18 25.50
CA ASN A 316 -1.43 -20.69 26.47
C ASN A 316 -0.80 -19.66 27.41
N GLN A 317 0.40 -19.94 27.91
CA GLN A 317 1.15 -19.01 28.75
C GLN A 317 1.51 -17.70 28.02
N ILE A 318 1.79 -17.73 26.72
CA ILE A 318 1.96 -16.51 25.92
C ILE A 318 0.69 -15.65 25.97
N LEU A 319 -0.47 -16.24 25.73
CA LEU A 319 -1.76 -15.52 25.78
C LEU A 319 -2.05 -14.96 27.18
N HIS A 320 -1.79 -15.73 28.24
CA HIS A 320 -1.93 -15.23 29.62
C HIS A 320 -1.00 -14.03 29.90
N LYS A 321 0.27 -14.11 29.50
CA LYS A 321 1.24 -13.02 29.67
C LYS A 321 0.81 -11.75 28.92
N ILE A 322 0.31 -11.89 27.70
CA ILE A 322 -0.21 -10.74 26.94
C ILE A 322 -1.42 -10.15 27.68
N ALA A 323 -2.30 -10.96 28.28
CA ALA A 323 -3.49 -10.50 28.98
C ALA A 323 -3.11 -9.62 30.19
N ASP A 324 -2.16 -10.11 30.98
CA ASP A 324 -1.61 -9.40 32.13
C ASP A 324 -0.88 -8.12 31.69
N ALA A 325 -0.14 -8.16 30.58
CA ALA A 325 0.56 -7.01 30.03
C ALA A 325 -0.40 -5.91 29.54
N LEU A 326 -1.53 -6.28 28.93
CA LEU A 326 -2.56 -5.32 28.50
C LEU A 326 -3.17 -4.58 29.70
N GLU A 327 -3.50 -5.31 30.77
CA GLU A 327 -4.05 -4.73 32.00
C GLU A 327 -3.01 -3.83 32.71
N ALA A 328 -1.75 -4.27 32.80
CA ALA A 328 -0.67 -3.48 33.39
C ALA A 328 -0.40 -2.17 32.64
N ASN A 329 -0.63 -2.15 31.32
CA ASN A 329 -0.39 -1.00 30.46
C ASN A 329 -1.66 -0.20 30.12
N GLU A 330 -2.81 -0.46 30.77
CA GLU A 330 -4.10 0.16 30.44
C GLU A 330 -4.02 1.69 30.38
N LYS A 331 -3.32 2.32 31.34
CA LYS A 331 -3.18 3.79 31.38
C LYS A 331 -2.52 4.33 30.11
N ILE A 332 -1.41 3.73 29.68
CA ILE A 332 -0.65 4.18 28.51
C ILE A 332 -1.45 3.93 27.23
N ILE A 333 -2.10 2.77 27.12
CA ILE A 333 -2.97 2.42 25.98
C ILE A 333 -4.10 3.45 25.84
N ARG A 334 -4.74 3.82 26.96
CA ARG A 334 -5.80 4.83 26.95
C ARG A 334 -5.29 6.22 26.56
N THR A 335 -4.12 6.64 27.06
CA THR A 335 -3.53 7.93 26.68
C THR A 335 -3.27 8.03 25.17
N GLU A 336 -2.69 7.01 24.55
CA GLU A 336 -2.46 7.02 23.09
C GLU A 336 -3.77 6.93 22.30
N ASN A 337 -4.78 6.20 22.81
CA ASN A 337 -6.10 6.16 22.18
C ASN A 337 -6.85 7.49 22.25
N GLU A 338 -6.79 8.18 23.39
CA GLU A 338 -7.35 9.53 23.56
C GLU A 338 -6.69 10.53 22.59
N ALA A 339 -5.39 10.41 22.35
CA ALA A 339 -4.68 11.22 21.36
C ALA A 339 -5.15 10.94 19.92
N ASP A 340 -5.36 9.68 19.54
CA ASP A 340 -5.94 9.32 18.23
C ASP A 340 -7.38 9.85 18.09
N ILE A 341 -8.21 9.74 19.14
CA ILE A 341 -9.58 10.27 19.15
C ILE A 341 -9.58 11.79 18.94
N ALA A 342 -8.72 12.53 19.64
CA ALA A 342 -8.63 13.98 19.51
C ALA A 342 -8.27 14.39 18.08
N VAL A 343 -7.25 13.76 17.49
CA VAL A 343 -6.84 14.00 16.10
C VAL A 343 -7.97 13.65 15.11
N ALA A 344 -8.70 12.56 15.33
CA ALA A 344 -9.83 12.18 14.48
C ALA A 344 -11.00 13.17 14.58
N GLN A 345 -11.29 13.69 15.78
CA GLN A 345 -12.30 14.73 15.99
C GLN A 345 -11.92 16.05 15.32
N GLU A 346 -10.68 16.50 15.47
CA GLU A 346 -10.14 17.71 14.83
C GLU A 346 -10.16 17.59 13.29
N ALA A 347 -9.88 16.39 12.76
CA ALA A 347 -9.92 16.11 11.34
C ALA A 347 -11.35 15.92 10.78
N GLY A 348 -12.39 16.05 11.61
CA GLY A 348 -13.79 16.03 11.18
C GLY A 348 -14.34 14.65 10.83
N TYR A 349 -13.82 13.57 11.42
CA TYR A 349 -14.35 12.22 11.20
C TYR A 349 -15.77 12.09 11.76
N GLU A 350 -16.60 11.26 11.12
CA GLU A 350 -17.97 11.02 11.59
C GLU A 350 -18.01 10.43 13.01
N LYS A 351 -19.05 10.80 13.78
CA LYS A 351 -19.25 10.33 15.16
C LYS A 351 -19.27 8.79 15.28
N SER A 352 -19.82 8.11 14.27
CA SER A 352 -19.89 6.64 14.19
C SER A 352 -18.49 6.00 14.13
N LEU A 353 -17.58 6.60 13.37
CA LEU A 353 -16.20 6.14 13.21
C LEU A 353 -15.38 6.43 14.48
N VAL A 354 -15.53 7.62 15.06
CA VAL A 354 -14.89 7.98 16.33
C VAL A 354 -15.36 7.05 17.46
N ALA A 355 -16.65 6.68 17.49
CA ALA A 355 -17.18 5.74 18.49
C ALA A 355 -16.57 4.34 18.38
N ARG A 356 -16.19 3.89 17.17
CA ARG A 356 -15.49 2.62 16.96
C ARG A 356 -14.01 2.69 17.31
N LEU A 357 -13.40 3.86 17.14
CA LEU A 357 -12.00 4.13 17.49
C LEU A 357 -11.78 4.14 19.01
N ALA A 358 -12.78 4.55 19.78
CA ALA A 358 -12.66 4.76 21.22
C ALA A 358 -12.61 3.46 22.04
N ILE A 359 -11.57 3.32 22.86
CA ILE A 359 -11.44 2.26 23.87
C ILE A 359 -12.07 2.75 25.17
N LYS A 360 -13.29 2.27 25.44
CA LYS A 360 -14.04 2.63 26.66
C LYS A 360 -13.43 2.02 27.93
N PRO A 361 -13.68 2.61 29.12
CA PRO A 361 -13.29 2.02 30.40
C PRO A 361 -13.76 0.55 30.52
N GLY A 362 -12.90 -0.32 31.04
CA GLY A 362 -13.18 -1.75 31.19
C GLY A 362 -13.05 -2.58 29.90
N LYS A 363 -12.90 -1.95 28.72
CA LYS A 363 -12.72 -2.67 27.46
C LYS A 363 -11.40 -3.46 27.43
N ILE A 364 -10.31 -2.93 27.98
CA ILE A 364 -9.02 -3.64 28.08
C ILE A 364 -9.15 -4.89 28.96
N ALA A 365 -9.77 -4.77 30.14
CA ALA A 365 -10.04 -5.92 31.00
C ALA A 365 -10.91 -6.99 30.30
N SER A 366 -11.93 -6.56 29.54
CA SER A 366 -12.74 -7.47 28.72
C SER A 366 -11.91 -8.18 27.64
N LEU A 367 -11.02 -7.46 26.93
CA LEU A 367 -10.14 -8.06 25.93
C LEU A 367 -9.15 -9.06 26.54
N ALA A 368 -8.57 -8.71 27.70
CA ALA A 368 -7.69 -9.59 28.46
C ALA A 368 -8.43 -10.87 28.90
N ASN A 369 -9.65 -10.74 29.42
CA ASN A 369 -10.49 -11.89 29.78
C ASN A 369 -10.81 -12.78 28.56
N ASN A 370 -11.18 -12.19 27.42
CA ASN A 370 -11.44 -12.96 26.20
C ASN A 370 -10.20 -13.72 25.72
N MET A 371 -9.02 -13.13 25.86
CA MET A 371 -7.78 -13.81 25.51
C MET A 371 -7.46 -14.97 26.46
N ARG A 372 -7.79 -14.85 27.76
CA ARG A 372 -7.72 -15.97 28.72
C ARG A 372 -8.72 -17.09 28.38
N ILE A 373 -9.92 -16.75 27.89
CA ILE A 373 -10.88 -17.75 27.38
C ILE A 373 -10.27 -18.51 26.20
N ILE A 374 -9.68 -17.81 25.23
CA ILE A 374 -9.03 -18.42 24.05
C ILE A 374 -7.84 -19.30 24.46
N ALA A 375 -7.06 -18.88 25.45
CA ALA A 375 -5.95 -19.67 25.99
C ALA A 375 -6.42 -21.01 26.58
N ASN A 376 -7.59 -21.03 27.23
CA ASN A 376 -8.15 -22.22 27.86
C ASN A 376 -8.96 -23.14 26.93
N MET A 377 -9.08 -22.80 25.64
CA MET A 377 -9.69 -23.71 24.66
C MET A 377 -8.86 -24.98 24.49
N GLU A 378 -9.45 -26.06 24.00
CA GLU A 378 -8.70 -27.26 23.58
C GLU A 378 -7.63 -26.91 22.54
N ASP A 379 -6.50 -27.64 22.50
CA ASP A 379 -5.43 -27.36 21.52
C ASP A 379 -5.92 -27.53 20.10
N PRO A 380 -6.01 -26.44 19.31
CA PRO A 380 -6.53 -26.53 17.96
C PRO A 380 -5.55 -27.20 16.99
N ILE A 381 -4.25 -27.26 17.31
CA ILE A 381 -3.20 -27.69 16.38
C ILE A 381 -2.94 -29.19 16.51
N GLY A 382 -2.91 -29.89 15.39
CA GLY A 382 -2.52 -31.31 15.35
C GLY A 382 -3.61 -32.29 15.83
N GLN A 383 -4.85 -31.82 16.02
CA GLN A 383 -5.97 -32.70 16.34
C GLN A 383 -6.20 -33.71 15.22
N VAL A 384 -6.33 -34.99 15.57
CA VAL A 384 -6.61 -36.05 14.60
C VAL A 384 -8.10 -36.05 14.26
N LEU A 385 -8.43 -35.62 13.05
CA LEU A 385 -9.80 -35.52 12.54
C LEU A 385 -10.29 -36.83 11.92
N LYS A 386 -9.36 -37.61 11.36
CA LYS A 386 -9.62 -38.93 10.80
C LYS A 386 -8.37 -39.79 10.91
N ARG A 387 -8.51 -41.05 11.32
CA ARG A 387 -7.43 -42.03 11.32
C ARG A 387 -7.89 -43.30 10.62
N THR A 388 -7.11 -43.76 9.65
CA THR A 388 -7.42 -44.95 8.85
C THR A 388 -6.16 -45.78 8.67
N GLU A 389 -6.24 -47.08 8.95
CA GLU A 389 -5.25 -48.05 8.52
C GLU A 389 -5.48 -48.36 7.05
N LEU A 390 -4.54 -47.97 6.19
CA LEU A 390 -4.64 -48.24 4.76
C LEU A 390 -4.28 -49.69 4.45
N SER A 391 -3.27 -50.23 5.12
CA SER A 391 -2.74 -51.60 5.00
C SER A 391 -2.05 -51.95 6.33
N ASP A 392 -1.63 -53.21 6.51
CA ASP A 392 -0.89 -53.65 7.70
C ASP A 392 0.28 -52.68 8.04
N GLY A 393 0.20 -52.07 9.21
CA GLY A 393 1.18 -51.10 9.73
C GLY A 393 1.28 -49.77 8.96
N LEU A 394 0.39 -49.48 8.01
CA LEU A 394 0.36 -48.26 7.20
C LEU A 394 -0.80 -47.36 7.64
N ILE A 395 -0.51 -46.38 8.50
CA ILE A 395 -1.50 -45.55 9.16
C ILE A 395 -1.56 -44.16 8.54
N LEU A 396 -2.74 -43.77 8.07
CA LEU A 396 -3.03 -42.45 7.53
C LEU A 396 -3.84 -41.64 8.54
N GLU A 397 -3.34 -40.46 8.89
CA GLU A 397 -4.00 -39.51 9.79
C GLU A 397 -4.28 -38.20 9.04
N LYS A 398 -5.51 -37.69 9.13
CA LYS A 398 -5.86 -36.32 8.76
C LYS A 398 -5.82 -35.47 10.03
N THR A 399 -4.92 -34.49 10.11
CA THR A 399 -4.78 -33.62 11.29
C THR A 399 -5.12 -32.18 10.97
N SER A 400 -5.60 -31.42 11.96
CA SER A 400 -5.65 -29.95 11.87
C SER A 400 -4.23 -29.37 11.78
N SER A 401 -4.09 -28.24 11.08
CA SER A 401 -2.82 -27.53 10.88
C SER A 401 -3.11 -26.03 10.74
N PRO A 402 -2.23 -25.13 11.19
CA PRO A 402 -2.39 -23.70 10.93
C PRO A 402 -2.35 -23.40 9.42
N LEU A 403 -2.95 -22.28 9.01
CA LEU A 403 -2.91 -21.81 7.63
C LEU A 403 -1.49 -21.40 7.21
N GLY A 404 -0.79 -20.65 8.07
CA GLY A 404 0.55 -20.13 7.80
C GLY A 404 0.69 -18.67 8.23
N VAL A 405 0.57 -17.73 7.28
CA VAL A 405 0.64 -16.28 7.52
C VAL A 405 -0.67 -15.61 7.11
N LEU A 406 -1.20 -14.79 8.01
CA LEU A 406 -2.42 -14.03 7.83
C LEU A 406 -2.08 -12.55 7.59
N LEU A 407 -2.73 -11.91 6.62
CA LEU A 407 -2.72 -10.45 6.46
C LEU A 407 -4.11 -9.90 6.79
N ILE A 408 -4.19 -9.08 7.83
CA ILE A 408 -5.47 -8.56 8.30
C ILE A 408 -5.47 -7.04 8.21
N VAL A 409 -6.37 -6.52 7.36
CA VAL A 409 -6.50 -5.09 7.06
C VAL A 409 -7.80 -4.59 7.68
N PHE A 410 -7.73 -3.65 8.62
CA PHE A 410 -8.90 -3.23 9.40
C PHE A 410 -8.97 -1.70 9.61
N GLU A 411 -10.20 -1.19 9.75
CA GLU A 411 -10.47 0.25 9.89
C GLU A 411 -11.12 0.57 11.25
N SER A 412 -10.60 1.61 11.92
CA SER A 412 -11.19 2.29 13.06
C SER A 412 -11.62 1.39 14.22
N ARG A 413 -10.88 0.31 14.47
CA ARG A 413 -11.15 -0.69 15.53
C ARG A 413 -9.84 -1.18 16.16
N PRO A 414 -9.22 -0.40 17.07
CA PRO A 414 -7.99 -0.83 17.72
C PRO A 414 -8.20 -2.07 18.61
N ASP A 415 -9.42 -2.31 19.11
CA ASP A 415 -9.76 -3.51 19.87
C ASP A 415 -9.69 -4.81 19.04
N ALA A 416 -9.97 -4.73 17.74
CA ALA A 416 -9.84 -5.85 16.82
C ALA A 416 -8.40 -6.38 16.75
N LEU A 417 -7.39 -5.49 16.86
CA LEU A 417 -5.97 -5.87 16.84
C LEU A 417 -5.67 -6.96 17.88
N VAL A 418 -6.14 -6.76 19.12
CA VAL A 418 -5.91 -7.68 20.24
C VAL A 418 -6.61 -9.02 20.00
N GLN A 419 -7.85 -8.99 19.52
CA GLN A 419 -8.63 -10.20 19.22
C GLN A 419 -8.00 -11.02 18.09
N ILE A 420 -7.52 -10.34 17.05
CA ILE A 420 -6.87 -10.98 15.91
C ILE A 420 -5.55 -11.61 16.34
N ALA A 421 -4.75 -10.90 17.15
CA ALA A 421 -3.49 -11.41 17.67
C ALA A 421 -3.70 -12.66 18.54
N SER A 422 -4.71 -12.65 19.42
CA SER A 422 -4.99 -13.82 20.28
C SER A 422 -5.40 -15.05 19.47
N LEU A 423 -6.25 -14.87 18.45
CA LEU A 423 -6.66 -15.94 17.55
C LEU A 423 -5.48 -16.48 16.73
N ALA A 424 -4.62 -15.60 16.18
CA ALA A 424 -3.44 -16.01 15.41
C ALA A 424 -2.44 -16.79 16.26
N ILE A 425 -2.16 -16.36 17.50
CA ILE A 425 -1.27 -17.07 18.41
C ILE A 425 -1.84 -18.44 18.78
N ARG A 426 -3.12 -18.50 19.16
CA ARG A 426 -3.75 -19.77 19.55
C ARG A 426 -3.77 -20.78 18.40
N SER A 427 -4.03 -20.30 17.18
CA SER A 427 -4.06 -21.11 15.97
C SER A 427 -2.70 -21.36 15.33
N GLY A 428 -1.58 -20.87 15.90
CA GLY A 428 -0.24 -21.17 15.38
C GLY A 428 0.15 -20.40 14.10
N ASN A 429 -0.52 -19.28 13.81
CA ASN A 429 -0.32 -18.50 12.61
C ASN A 429 0.61 -17.30 12.82
N GLY A 430 1.35 -16.94 11.78
CA GLY A 430 2.05 -15.65 11.67
C GLY A 430 1.07 -14.58 11.23
N LEU A 431 1.32 -13.33 11.61
CA LEU A 431 0.32 -12.28 11.44
C LEU A 431 0.94 -10.96 10.97
N LEU A 432 0.34 -10.40 9.92
CA LEU A 432 0.57 -9.03 9.46
C LEU A 432 -0.70 -8.22 9.70
N LEU A 433 -0.56 -7.09 10.36
CA LEU A 433 -1.66 -6.21 10.72
C LEU A 433 -1.52 -4.88 9.99
N LYS A 434 -2.58 -4.45 9.33
CA LYS A 434 -2.69 -3.10 8.78
C LYS A 434 -3.95 -2.42 9.31
N GLY A 435 -3.77 -1.60 10.34
CA GLY A 435 -4.85 -0.75 10.86
C GLY A 435 -5.03 0.55 10.07
N GLY A 436 -6.17 1.21 10.25
CA GLY A 436 -6.44 2.53 9.70
C GLY A 436 -5.50 3.62 10.25
N LYS A 437 -5.32 4.71 9.48
CA LYS A 437 -4.40 5.80 9.83
C LYS A 437 -4.86 6.59 11.08
N GLU A 438 -6.17 6.58 11.32
CA GLU A 438 -6.85 7.21 12.44
C GLU A 438 -6.59 6.52 13.78
N ALA A 439 -6.14 5.25 13.77
CA ALA A 439 -5.83 4.46 14.96
C ALA A 439 -4.33 4.20 15.11
N ARG A 440 -3.49 5.06 14.51
CA ARG A 440 -2.04 4.81 14.37
C ARG A 440 -1.37 4.63 15.73
N ARG A 441 -1.63 5.53 16.69
CA ARG A 441 -0.98 5.50 18.00
C ARG A 441 -1.47 4.32 18.83
N SER A 442 -2.79 4.10 18.83
CA SER A 442 -3.46 2.98 19.49
C SER A 442 -2.91 1.63 19.00
N ASN A 443 -2.80 1.47 17.68
CA ASN A 443 -2.28 0.22 17.10
C ASN A 443 -0.80 0.02 17.43
N ALA A 444 0.00 1.09 17.41
CA ALA A 444 1.42 1.01 17.74
C ALA A 444 1.66 0.59 19.20
N ILE A 445 0.93 1.19 20.16
CA ILE A 445 1.09 0.82 21.57
C ILE A 445 0.58 -0.60 21.85
N LEU A 446 -0.56 -0.99 21.28
CA LEU A 446 -1.10 -2.34 21.44
C LEU A 446 -0.17 -3.39 20.83
N HIS A 447 0.34 -3.15 19.62
CA HIS A 447 1.31 -4.02 18.97
C HIS A 447 2.59 -4.18 19.79
N LYS A 448 3.10 -3.08 20.34
CA LYS A 448 4.28 -3.10 21.22
C LYS A 448 4.02 -3.95 22.48
N VAL A 449 2.95 -3.69 23.22
CA VAL A 449 2.59 -4.44 24.44
C VAL A 449 2.44 -5.94 24.15
N ILE A 450 1.82 -6.30 23.02
CA ILE A 450 1.65 -7.70 22.62
C ILE A 450 2.98 -8.35 22.27
N THR A 451 3.79 -7.72 21.43
CA THR A 451 5.05 -8.32 20.94
C THR A 451 6.13 -8.42 22.00
N GLU A 452 6.16 -7.51 22.98
CA GLU A 452 7.08 -7.58 24.13
C GLU A 452 6.78 -8.76 25.07
N ALA A 453 5.55 -9.27 25.07
CA ALA A 453 5.16 -10.45 25.84
C ALA A 453 5.45 -11.79 25.13
N ILE A 454 5.83 -11.76 23.84
CA ILE A 454 6.20 -12.95 23.06
C ILE A 454 7.64 -13.36 23.41
N PRO A 455 7.90 -14.63 23.80
CA PRO A 455 9.23 -15.09 24.16
C PRO A 455 10.17 -15.13 22.95
N ASP A 456 11.47 -14.93 23.20
CA ASP A 456 12.52 -14.96 22.17
C ASP A 456 12.59 -16.27 21.38
N THR A 457 12.18 -17.38 22.00
CA THR A 457 12.10 -18.71 21.36
C THR A 457 11.17 -18.71 20.15
N VAL A 458 10.10 -17.91 20.19
CA VAL A 458 9.20 -17.66 19.06
C VAL A 458 9.71 -16.47 18.25
N GLY A 459 10.02 -15.37 18.94
CA GLY A 459 10.52 -14.11 18.39
C GLY A 459 9.41 -13.07 18.16
N GLY A 460 9.67 -11.83 18.57
CA GLY A 460 8.70 -10.71 18.49
C GLY A 460 8.26 -10.32 17.08
N LYS A 461 8.88 -10.87 16.03
CA LYS A 461 8.47 -10.68 14.63
C LYS A 461 7.32 -11.59 14.18
N LEU A 462 6.77 -12.41 15.08
CA LEU A 462 5.55 -13.20 14.81
C LEU A 462 4.39 -12.33 14.31
N ILE A 463 4.28 -11.13 14.87
CA ILE A 463 3.25 -10.15 14.53
C ILE A 463 3.92 -8.91 13.96
N GLY A 464 3.71 -8.64 12.67
CA GLY A 464 4.19 -7.44 11.99
C GLY A 464 3.10 -6.36 11.91
N LEU A 465 3.43 -5.11 12.23
CA LEU A 465 2.54 -3.97 12.05
C LEU A 465 2.96 -3.17 10.81
N VAL A 466 2.12 -3.22 9.77
CA VAL A 466 2.28 -2.49 8.52
C VAL A 466 1.87 -1.04 8.75
N THR A 467 2.81 -0.10 8.61
CA THR A 467 2.55 1.31 8.97
C THR A 467 2.21 2.18 7.76
N SER A 468 2.70 1.83 6.57
CA SER A 468 2.36 2.55 5.32
C SER A 468 1.17 1.93 4.59
N ARG A 469 0.36 2.77 3.93
CA ARG A 469 -0.67 2.30 2.98
C ARG A 469 -0.04 1.80 1.68
N GLU A 470 1.13 2.33 1.33
CA GLU A 470 1.84 2.01 0.08
C GLU A 470 2.40 0.59 0.07
N GLU A 471 2.53 -0.05 1.23
CA GLU A 471 2.97 -1.44 1.37
C GLU A 471 1.84 -2.45 1.07
N ILE A 472 0.56 -2.05 1.13
CA ILE A 472 -0.57 -2.99 0.94
C ILE A 472 -0.55 -3.63 -0.46
N PRO A 473 -0.40 -2.89 -1.58
CA PRO A 473 -0.35 -3.50 -2.90
C PRO A 473 0.79 -4.49 -3.08
N GLU A 474 1.93 -4.26 -2.41
CA GLU A 474 3.07 -5.19 -2.46
C GLU A 474 2.77 -6.46 -1.65
N LEU A 475 2.24 -6.33 -0.43
CA LEU A 475 1.81 -7.47 0.39
C LEU A 475 0.75 -8.32 -0.32
N LEU A 476 -0.20 -7.70 -1.02
CA LEU A 476 -1.26 -8.40 -1.76
C LEU A 476 -0.73 -9.20 -2.98
N LYS A 477 0.53 -9.01 -3.38
CA LYS A 477 1.19 -9.81 -4.42
C LYS A 477 1.99 -11.00 -3.86
N LEU A 478 2.08 -11.15 -2.54
CA LEU A 478 2.89 -12.19 -1.89
C LEU A 478 2.11 -13.49 -1.69
N ASP A 479 1.46 -14.03 -2.72
CA ASP A 479 0.75 -15.31 -2.66
C ASP A 479 1.66 -16.53 -2.46
N ASP A 480 2.97 -16.33 -2.47
CA ASP A 480 3.98 -17.32 -2.10
C ASP A 480 4.28 -17.35 -0.57
N VAL A 481 3.95 -16.28 0.16
CA VAL A 481 4.26 -16.13 1.60
C VAL A 481 3.02 -15.92 2.48
N ILE A 482 1.99 -15.23 1.98
CA ILE A 482 0.77 -14.92 2.74
C ILE A 482 -0.33 -15.88 2.29
N ASP A 483 -0.94 -16.57 3.25
CA ASP A 483 -1.84 -17.70 2.99
C ASP A 483 -3.33 -17.28 3.05
N LEU A 484 -3.65 -16.19 3.75
CA LEU A 484 -5.01 -15.65 3.84
C LEU A 484 -5.03 -14.14 4.08
N VAL A 485 -5.90 -13.41 3.38
CA VAL A 485 -6.19 -12.00 3.64
C VAL A 485 -7.58 -11.84 4.25
N ILE A 486 -7.70 -11.05 5.32
CA ILE A 486 -8.99 -10.74 5.98
C ILE A 486 -9.19 -9.22 6.03
N PRO A 487 -10.04 -8.65 5.16
CA PRO A 487 -10.45 -7.26 5.26
C PRO A 487 -11.59 -7.08 6.29
N ARG A 488 -11.41 -6.17 7.25
CA ARG A 488 -12.38 -5.79 8.29
C ARG A 488 -12.66 -4.29 8.23
N GLY A 489 -13.56 -3.89 7.33
CA GLY A 489 -13.88 -2.48 7.12
C GLY A 489 -15.08 -2.31 6.20
N SER A 490 -15.10 -1.20 5.47
CA SER A 490 -16.17 -0.91 4.51
C SER A 490 -16.27 -1.93 3.36
N ASN A 491 -17.46 -2.06 2.78
CA ASN A 491 -17.73 -2.88 1.59
C ASN A 491 -16.78 -2.54 0.43
N LYS A 492 -16.43 -1.25 0.30
CA LYS A 492 -15.46 -0.76 -0.69
C LYS A 492 -14.05 -1.31 -0.45
N LEU A 493 -13.58 -1.35 0.79
CA LEU A 493 -12.28 -1.92 1.15
C LEU A 493 -12.23 -3.42 0.82
N VAL A 494 -13.27 -4.16 1.21
CA VAL A 494 -13.36 -5.61 0.96
C VAL A 494 -13.32 -5.90 -0.53
N SER A 495 -14.16 -5.22 -1.32
CA SER A 495 -14.22 -5.41 -2.78
C SER A 495 -12.91 -5.03 -3.47
N GLN A 496 -12.27 -3.95 -3.04
CA GLN A 496 -10.96 -3.54 -3.57
C GLN A 496 -9.89 -4.59 -3.30
N ILE A 497 -9.83 -5.14 -2.08
CA ILE A 497 -8.85 -6.19 -1.75
C ILE A 497 -9.12 -7.45 -2.56
N LYS A 498 -10.39 -7.90 -2.63
CA LYS A 498 -10.80 -9.08 -3.42
C LYS A 498 -10.39 -8.97 -4.89
N SER A 499 -10.46 -7.79 -5.50
CA SER A 499 -10.07 -7.59 -6.91
C SER A 499 -8.57 -7.43 -7.13
N SER A 500 -7.76 -7.27 -6.07
CA SER A 500 -6.35 -6.84 -6.17
C SER A 500 -5.34 -7.92 -5.77
N THR A 501 -5.79 -9.13 -5.41
CA THR A 501 -4.90 -10.19 -4.92
C THR A 501 -5.28 -11.58 -5.46
N LYS A 502 -4.28 -12.45 -5.55
CA LYS A 502 -4.47 -13.90 -5.77
C LYS A 502 -4.54 -14.69 -4.47
N ILE A 503 -4.17 -14.07 -3.34
CA ILE A 503 -4.25 -14.69 -2.02
C ILE A 503 -5.74 -14.90 -1.70
N PRO A 504 -6.14 -16.05 -1.13
CA PRO A 504 -7.51 -16.25 -0.68
C PRO A 504 -7.96 -15.12 0.26
N VAL A 505 -9.18 -14.61 0.04
CA VAL A 505 -9.75 -13.51 0.85
C VAL A 505 -10.97 -14.02 1.61
N LEU A 506 -10.94 -13.92 2.93
CA LEU A 506 -12.05 -14.29 3.80
C LEU A 506 -12.73 -13.03 4.36
N GLY A 507 -14.04 -12.92 4.14
CA GLY A 507 -14.87 -11.83 4.64
C GLY A 507 -16.13 -11.64 3.80
N HIS A 508 -17.10 -10.92 4.34
CA HIS A 508 -18.32 -10.54 3.65
C HIS A 508 -18.18 -9.13 3.05
N ALA A 509 -18.85 -8.89 1.91
CA ALA A 509 -18.84 -7.58 1.25
C ALA A 509 -20.08 -6.75 1.57
N ASP A 510 -21.10 -7.33 2.21
CA ASP A 510 -22.43 -6.76 2.41
C ASP A 510 -23.21 -7.56 3.47
N GLY A 511 -24.15 -6.90 4.14
CA GLY A 511 -24.91 -7.39 5.30
C GLY A 511 -26.42 -7.35 5.13
N VAL A 512 -26.97 -7.77 3.99
CA VAL A 512 -28.42 -7.74 3.72
C VAL A 512 -29.11 -8.93 4.40
N CYS A 513 -29.48 -8.73 5.67
CA CYS A 513 -30.10 -9.74 6.53
C CYS A 513 -31.63 -9.61 6.58
N HIS A 514 -32.34 -10.74 6.69
CA HIS A 514 -33.80 -10.78 6.73
C HIS A 514 -34.34 -11.33 8.05
N VAL A 515 -35.50 -10.82 8.44
CA VAL A 515 -36.38 -11.50 9.41
C VAL A 515 -37.70 -11.79 8.72
N TYR A 516 -38.10 -13.05 8.69
CA TYR A 516 -39.39 -13.51 8.17
C TYR A 516 -40.35 -13.82 9.32
N VAL A 517 -41.52 -13.18 9.33
CA VAL A 517 -42.59 -13.44 10.30
C VAL A 517 -43.68 -14.28 9.63
N ASP A 518 -43.76 -15.55 10.03
CA ASP A 518 -44.73 -16.51 9.51
C ASP A 518 -46.14 -16.30 10.11
N LYS A 519 -47.18 -16.80 9.44
CA LYS A 519 -48.57 -16.74 9.92
C LYS A 519 -48.79 -17.39 11.29
N SER A 520 -47.94 -18.35 11.68
CA SER A 520 -47.97 -19.05 12.96
C SER A 520 -47.22 -18.33 14.08
N ALA A 521 -46.52 -17.22 13.79
CA ALA A 521 -45.69 -16.52 14.76
C ALA A 521 -46.46 -16.09 16.01
N ASN A 522 -45.80 -16.13 17.18
CA ASN A 522 -46.25 -15.38 18.34
C ASN A 522 -45.94 -13.87 18.13
N VAL A 523 -46.97 -13.03 18.18
CA VAL A 523 -46.85 -11.59 17.84
C VAL A 523 -45.89 -10.83 18.77
N GLU A 524 -45.93 -11.09 20.08
CA GLU A 524 -45.05 -10.43 21.05
C GLU A 524 -43.59 -10.86 20.89
N MET A 525 -43.35 -12.12 20.53
CA MET A 525 -42.02 -12.60 20.17
C MET A 525 -41.53 -11.96 18.87
N ALA A 526 -42.37 -11.89 17.84
CA ALA A 526 -42.03 -11.26 16.58
C ALA A 526 -41.65 -9.77 16.76
N ARG A 527 -42.46 -9.02 17.51
CA ARG A 527 -42.19 -7.59 17.83
C ARG A 527 -40.83 -7.42 18.49
N ARG A 528 -40.52 -8.20 19.54
CA ARG A 528 -39.23 -8.14 20.24
C ARG A 528 -38.05 -8.49 19.34
N ILE A 529 -38.16 -9.55 18.54
CA ILE A 529 -37.08 -10.00 17.65
C ILE A 529 -36.82 -8.98 16.55
N VAL A 530 -37.88 -8.48 15.90
CA VAL A 530 -37.77 -7.50 14.80
C VAL A 530 -37.15 -6.19 15.29
N LEU A 531 -37.59 -5.70 16.45
CA LEU A 531 -37.03 -4.50 17.06
C LEU A 531 -35.55 -4.71 17.37
N ASP A 532 -35.18 -5.74 18.13
CA ASP A 532 -33.78 -6.02 18.49
C ASP A 532 -32.90 -6.17 17.24
N ALA A 533 -33.38 -6.91 16.24
CA ALA A 533 -32.64 -7.15 15.00
C ALA A 533 -32.31 -5.86 14.23
N LYS A 534 -33.11 -4.79 14.37
CA LYS A 534 -32.87 -3.50 13.70
C LYS A 534 -32.21 -2.45 14.60
N ILE A 535 -32.66 -2.31 15.85
CA ILE A 535 -32.37 -1.13 16.68
C ILE A 535 -31.16 -1.29 17.61
N ASP A 536 -30.78 -2.53 17.98
CA ASP A 536 -29.67 -2.77 18.92
C ASP A 536 -28.36 -2.12 18.41
N TYR A 537 -27.99 -2.41 17.17
CA TYR A 537 -26.84 -1.80 16.52
C TYR A 537 -27.06 -1.70 15.00
N PRO A 538 -27.73 -0.63 14.51
CA PRO A 538 -28.17 -0.54 13.11
C PRO A 538 -27.05 -0.53 12.07
N ALA A 539 -25.82 -0.20 12.47
CA ALA A 539 -24.64 -0.20 11.61
C ALA A 539 -23.87 -1.54 11.61
N ALA A 540 -24.39 -2.56 12.30
CA ALA A 540 -23.82 -3.91 12.27
C ALA A 540 -24.21 -4.63 10.97
N CYS A 541 -23.29 -5.43 10.44
CA CYS A 541 -23.50 -6.23 9.22
C CYS A 541 -24.54 -7.35 9.35
N ASN A 542 -24.98 -7.64 10.57
CA ASN A 542 -26.03 -8.61 10.89
C ASN A 542 -27.31 -7.93 11.41
N ALA A 543 -27.45 -6.61 11.27
CA ALA A 543 -28.72 -5.94 11.53
C ALA A 543 -29.72 -6.31 10.43
N MET A 544 -30.99 -6.49 10.78
CA MET A 544 -32.05 -6.75 9.80
C MET A 544 -32.15 -5.57 8.83
N GLU A 545 -32.08 -5.82 7.53
CA GLU A 545 -32.27 -4.82 6.48
C GLU A 545 -33.62 -4.97 5.77
N THR A 546 -34.19 -6.19 5.78
CA THR A 546 -35.50 -6.46 5.20
C THR A 546 -36.37 -7.30 6.15
N LEU A 547 -37.58 -6.80 6.43
CA LEU A 547 -38.63 -7.51 7.14
C LEU A 547 -39.59 -8.14 6.12
N LEU A 548 -39.69 -9.47 6.12
CA LEU A 548 -40.65 -10.22 5.33
C LEU A 548 -41.82 -10.65 6.22
N VAL A 549 -43.05 -10.44 5.76
CA VAL A 549 -44.26 -10.73 6.56
C VAL A 549 -45.21 -11.59 5.74
N HIS A 550 -45.70 -12.68 6.33
CA HIS A 550 -46.71 -13.53 5.69
C HIS A 550 -48.02 -12.74 5.47
N LYS A 551 -48.64 -12.88 4.29
CA LYS A 551 -49.87 -12.15 3.89
C LYS A 551 -51.02 -12.22 4.93
N ASP A 552 -51.26 -13.38 5.54
CA ASP A 552 -52.31 -13.58 6.56
C ASP A 552 -52.14 -12.68 7.81
N LEU A 553 -50.96 -12.11 8.04
CA LEU A 553 -50.71 -11.18 9.14
C LEU A 553 -51.28 -9.78 8.90
N ILE A 554 -51.67 -9.47 7.65
CA ILE A 554 -52.35 -8.23 7.29
C ILE A 554 -53.75 -8.22 7.89
N GLU A 555 -54.52 -9.29 7.67
CA GLU A 555 -55.91 -9.41 8.14
C GLU A 555 -55.98 -9.42 9.67
N LYS A 556 -54.93 -9.93 10.34
CA LYS A 556 -54.80 -9.91 11.80
C LYS A 556 -54.42 -8.55 12.38
N GLY A 557 -54.06 -7.56 11.55
CA GLY A 557 -53.59 -6.24 11.99
C GLY A 557 -52.13 -6.19 12.47
N TRP A 558 -51.46 -7.33 12.59
CA TRP A 558 -50.12 -7.42 13.22
C TRP A 558 -49.03 -6.73 12.41
N LEU A 559 -49.16 -6.68 11.07
CA LEU A 559 -48.24 -5.91 10.23
C LEU A 559 -48.23 -4.44 10.65
N ASN A 560 -49.41 -3.85 10.92
CA ASN A 560 -49.50 -2.46 11.35
C ASN A 560 -48.86 -2.26 12.73
N ASP A 561 -49.07 -3.20 13.65
CA ASP A 561 -48.49 -3.12 15.00
C ASP A 561 -46.96 -3.12 14.96
N ILE A 562 -46.34 -3.98 14.16
CA ILE A 562 -44.88 -4.03 13.99
C ILE A 562 -44.35 -2.76 13.30
N VAL A 563 -45.07 -2.26 12.28
CA VAL A 563 -44.73 -1.03 11.56
C VAL A 563 -44.79 0.20 12.47
N VAL A 564 -45.80 0.26 13.36
CA VAL A 564 -45.95 1.34 14.34
C VAL A 564 -44.81 1.32 15.34
N ASP A 565 -44.42 0.16 15.85
CA ASP A 565 -43.27 0.04 16.76
C ASP A 565 -41.98 0.55 16.10
N LEU A 566 -41.66 0.07 14.90
CA LEU A 566 -40.46 0.47 14.18
C LEU A 566 -40.43 1.98 13.93
N ARG A 567 -41.55 2.59 13.54
CA ARG A 567 -41.66 4.05 13.37
C ARG A 567 -41.50 4.80 14.68
N THR A 568 -42.03 4.27 15.77
CA THR A 568 -41.93 4.87 17.12
C THR A 568 -40.48 4.94 17.59
N GLU A 569 -39.69 3.91 17.27
CA GLU A 569 -38.23 3.88 17.49
C GLU A 569 -37.43 4.68 16.44
N GLY A 570 -38.10 5.38 15.52
CA GLY A 570 -37.48 6.26 14.53
C GLY A 570 -36.93 5.56 13.28
N VAL A 571 -37.31 4.31 13.02
CA VAL A 571 -36.89 3.56 11.83
C VAL A 571 -37.62 4.06 10.59
N LYS A 572 -36.87 4.45 9.56
CA LYS A 572 -37.41 4.81 8.24
C LYS A 572 -37.77 3.54 7.45
N LEU A 573 -39.03 3.42 7.05
CA LEU A 573 -39.53 2.24 6.34
C LEU A 573 -39.64 2.49 4.85
N TYR A 574 -39.13 1.55 4.07
CA TYR A 574 -39.34 1.45 2.63
C TYR A 574 -40.15 0.20 2.34
N GLY A 575 -41.09 0.27 1.41
CA GLY A 575 -41.92 -0.88 1.04
C GLY A 575 -41.42 -1.53 -0.24
N GLY A 576 -41.41 -2.85 -0.31
CA GLY A 576 -41.50 -3.50 -1.61
C GLY A 576 -42.88 -3.25 -2.26
N PRO A 577 -43.15 -3.67 -3.52
CA PRO A 577 -44.37 -3.32 -4.23
C PRO A 577 -45.68 -3.53 -3.45
N ARG A 578 -45.83 -4.62 -2.69
CA ARG A 578 -47.09 -4.87 -1.94
C ARG A 578 -47.15 -4.01 -0.69
N ALA A 579 -46.08 -4.00 0.11
CA ALA A 579 -46.03 -3.24 1.35
C ALA A 579 -46.10 -1.72 1.12
N SER A 580 -45.48 -1.20 0.05
CA SER A 580 -45.51 0.23 -0.32
C SER A 580 -46.93 0.69 -0.62
N SER A 581 -47.66 -0.09 -1.44
CA SER A 581 -49.06 0.20 -1.76
C SER A 581 -49.98 0.09 -0.54
N LEU A 582 -49.77 -0.91 0.33
CA LEU A 582 -50.64 -1.17 1.47
C LEU A 582 -50.43 -0.16 2.61
N LEU A 583 -49.18 0.14 2.95
CA LEU A 583 -48.80 0.97 4.10
C LEU A 583 -48.61 2.45 3.75
N ASN A 584 -48.75 2.80 2.46
CA ASN A 584 -48.49 4.13 1.90
C ASN A 584 -47.09 4.66 2.30
N ILE A 585 -46.07 3.84 2.10
CA ILE A 585 -44.65 4.16 2.36
C ILE A 585 -43.85 4.23 1.05
N PRO A 586 -42.73 4.98 1.00
CA PRO A 586 -41.89 5.05 -0.19
C PRO A 586 -41.44 3.66 -0.64
N GLN A 587 -41.47 3.42 -1.95
CA GLN A 587 -41.01 2.15 -2.50
C GLN A 587 -39.48 2.02 -2.40
N ALA A 588 -38.99 0.84 -2.02
CA ALA A 588 -37.56 0.51 -2.07
C ALA A 588 -37.09 0.43 -3.53
N GLN A 589 -35.90 0.96 -3.81
CA GLN A 589 -35.34 0.93 -5.18
C GLN A 589 -34.88 -0.47 -5.59
N THR A 590 -34.40 -1.26 -4.62
CA THR A 590 -33.93 -2.64 -4.78
C THR A 590 -34.17 -3.37 -3.46
N PHE A 591 -34.42 -4.68 -3.53
CA PHE A 591 -34.48 -5.54 -2.34
C PHE A 591 -33.10 -5.89 -1.77
N HIS A 592 -32.05 -5.77 -2.59
CA HIS A 592 -30.67 -5.95 -2.17
C HIS A 592 -30.08 -4.59 -1.75
N HIS A 593 -30.42 -4.13 -0.54
CA HIS A 593 -29.95 -2.86 0.00
C HIS A 593 -29.57 -2.98 1.48
N GLU A 594 -28.34 -2.60 1.81
CA GLU A 594 -27.84 -2.48 3.18
C GLU A 594 -27.94 -1.00 3.61
N TYR A 595 -28.84 -0.69 4.55
CA TYR A 595 -29.04 0.69 5.00
C TYR A 595 -28.01 1.11 6.05
N SER A 596 -27.48 0.17 6.84
CA SER A 596 -26.53 0.42 7.94
C SER A 596 -26.94 1.55 8.90
N SER A 597 -28.25 1.78 9.05
CA SER A 597 -28.84 2.88 9.79
C SER A 597 -30.23 2.48 10.30
N LEU A 598 -30.93 3.40 10.98
CA LEU A 598 -32.33 3.21 11.40
C LEU A 598 -33.27 3.30 10.18
N ALA A 599 -33.12 2.35 9.26
CA ALA A 599 -33.96 2.14 8.10
C ALA A 599 -34.01 0.66 7.74
N CYS A 600 -35.12 0.21 7.14
CA CYS A 600 -35.27 -1.13 6.58
C CYS A 600 -36.36 -1.17 5.49
N THR A 601 -36.32 -2.24 4.69
CA THR A 601 -37.39 -2.59 3.76
C THR A 601 -38.42 -3.48 4.46
N VAL A 602 -39.69 -3.33 4.13
CA VAL A 602 -40.79 -4.23 4.52
C VAL A 602 -41.40 -4.79 3.24
N GLU A 603 -41.65 -6.10 3.19
CA GLU A 603 -42.37 -6.72 2.08
C GLU A 603 -43.27 -7.88 2.55
N ILE A 604 -44.36 -8.09 1.83
CA ILE A 604 -45.36 -9.11 2.07
C ILE A 604 -45.12 -10.29 1.14
N VAL A 605 -45.02 -11.49 1.72
CA VAL A 605 -44.84 -12.76 1.00
C VAL A 605 -46.01 -13.70 1.23
N ASP A 606 -46.25 -14.62 0.30
CA ASP A 606 -47.44 -15.47 0.34
C ASP A 606 -47.32 -16.65 1.30
N ASP A 607 -46.10 -17.17 1.48
CA ASP A 607 -45.76 -18.29 2.34
C ASP A 607 -44.24 -18.34 2.61
N VAL A 608 -43.80 -19.40 3.29
CA VAL A 608 -42.38 -19.62 3.63
C VAL A 608 -41.49 -19.85 2.41
N TYR A 609 -42.01 -20.45 1.33
CA TYR A 609 -41.23 -20.71 0.13
C TYR A 609 -40.94 -19.40 -0.62
N ALA A 610 -41.93 -18.53 -0.72
CA ALA A 610 -41.73 -17.17 -1.24
C ALA A 610 -40.73 -16.37 -0.38
N ALA A 611 -40.72 -16.57 0.94
CA ALA A 611 -39.72 -15.95 1.82
C ALA A 611 -38.31 -16.50 1.56
N ILE A 612 -38.16 -17.81 1.44
CA ILE A 612 -36.88 -18.48 1.13
C ILE A 612 -36.34 -18.01 -0.23
N ASP A 613 -37.18 -17.99 -1.26
CA ASP A 613 -36.81 -17.55 -2.61
C ASP A 613 -36.36 -16.08 -2.59
N HIS A 614 -37.06 -15.23 -1.84
CA HIS A 614 -36.68 -13.83 -1.65
C HIS A 614 -35.30 -13.71 -0.98
N ILE A 615 -35.07 -14.42 0.12
CA ILE A 615 -33.81 -14.36 0.88
C ILE A 615 -32.65 -14.86 0.03
N ASN A 616 -32.80 -16.00 -0.64
CA ASN A 616 -31.74 -16.58 -1.48
C ASN A 616 -31.44 -15.71 -2.72
N LEU A 617 -32.42 -14.95 -3.23
CA LEU A 617 -32.25 -14.07 -4.38
C LEU A 617 -31.67 -12.70 -4.01
N TYR A 618 -32.11 -12.10 -2.90
CA TYR A 618 -31.80 -10.71 -2.55
C TYR A 618 -30.94 -10.54 -1.30
N GLY A 619 -30.76 -11.56 -0.47
CA GLY A 619 -29.88 -11.51 0.69
C GLY A 619 -28.41 -11.59 0.33
N SER A 620 -27.56 -11.25 1.30
CA SER A 620 -26.09 -11.40 1.17
C SER A 620 -25.57 -12.75 1.69
N ALA A 621 -26.48 -13.70 1.96
CA ALA A 621 -26.20 -14.98 2.60
C ALA A 621 -25.47 -14.83 3.95
N HIS A 622 -25.74 -13.76 4.70
CA HIS A 622 -25.12 -13.46 5.99
C HIS A 622 -25.89 -14.12 7.15
N THR A 623 -26.96 -13.48 7.62
CA THR A 623 -27.79 -13.99 8.71
C THR A 623 -29.25 -13.76 8.41
N ASP A 624 -30.07 -14.81 8.47
CA ASP A 624 -31.50 -14.68 8.24
C ASP A 624 -32.29 -15.47 9.29
N SER A 625 -33.44 -14.95 9.70
CA SER A 625 -34.21 -15.50 10.81
C SER A 625 -35.68 -15.70 10.45
N ILE A 626 -36.28 -16.78 10.92
CA ILE A 626 -37.72 -17.01 10.90
C ILE A 626 -38.30 -16.88 12.32
N VAL A 627 -39.46 -16.22 12.42
CA VAL A 627 -40.31 -16.23 13.61
C VAL A 627 -41.56 -17.06 13.31
N ALA A 628 -41.69 -18.23 13.95
CA ALA A 628 -42.77 -19.18 13.72
C ALA A 628 -42.97 -20.11 14.93
N GLU A 629 -44.23 -20.48 15.21
CA GLU A 629 -44.56 -21.57 16.17
C GLU A 629 -44.68 -22.92 15.45
N ASP A 630 -45.00 -22.93 14.16
CA ASP A 630 -45.05 -24.15 13.35
C ASP A 630 -43.63 -24.68 13.10
N LYS A 631 -43.34 -25.86 13.68
CA LYS A 631 -42.03 -26.51 13.61
C LYS A 631 -41.70 -27.00 12.20
N GLU A 632 -42.68 -27.43 11.43
CA GLU A 632 -42.43 -27.92 10.06
C GLU A 632 -42.01 -26.75 9.17
N VAL A 633 -42.70 -25.61 9.29
CA VAL A 633 -42.35 -24.38 8.58
C VAL A 633 -40.96 -23.88 8.98
N ALA A 634 -40.66 -23.86 10.29
CA ALA A 634 -39.34 -23.49 10.78
C ALA A 634 -38.23 -24.41 10.24
N ASN A 635 -38.45 -25.72 10.24
CA ASN A 635 -37.49 -26.70 9.71
C ASN A 635 -37.27 -26.54 8.20
N VAL A 636 -38.32 -26.23 7.43
CA VAL A 636 -38.21 -25.94 6.00
C VAL A 636 -37.32 -24.72 5.78
N PHE A 637 -37.56 -23.63 6.52
CA PHE A 637 -36.75 -22.41 6.45
C PHE A 637 -35.28 -22.66 6.81
N LEU A 638 -35.02 -23.29 7.96
CA LEU A 638 -33.66 -23.59 8.44
C LEU A 638 -32.83 -24.44 7.45
N ARG A 639 -33.48 -25.29 6.66
CA ARG A 639 -32.80 -26.15 5.68
C ARG A 639 -32.60 -25.52 4.31
N GLN A 640 -33.50 -24.63 3.88
CA GLN A 640 -33.52 -24.13 2.51
C GLN A 640 -32.97 -22.71 2.34
N VAL A 641 -32.92 -21.92 3.42
CA VAL A 641 -32.20 -20.64 3.40
C VAL A 641 -30.71 -20.91 3.39
N ASP A 642 -30.01 -20.45 2.36
CA ASP A 642 -28.59 -20.72 2.15
C ASP A 642 -27.72 -19.55 2.63
N SER A 643 -27.88 -19.21 3.90
CA SER A 643 -27.11 -18.17 4.59
C SER A 643 -26.07 -18.76 5.53
N ALA A 644 -25.08 -17.95 5.91
CA ALA A 644 -24.01 -18.38 6.79
C ALA A 644 -24.52 -18.70 8.21
N ALA A 645 -25.55 -17.99 8.65
CA ALA A 645 -26.31 -18.30 9.87
C ALA A 645 -27.81 -18.23 9.59
N VAL A 646 -28.56 -19.25 10.00
CA VAL A 646 -30.02 -19.29 9.86
C VAL A 646 -30.64 -19.55 11.23
N PHE A 647 -31.55 -18.67 11.65
CA PHE A 647 -32.10 -18.67 13.00
C PHE A 647 -33.59 -18.95 13.02
N HIS A 648 -34.06 -19.55 14.12
CA HIS A 648 -35.47 -19.74 14.43
C HIS A 648 -35.77 -19.08 15.78
N ASN A 649 -36.74 -18.17 15.80
CA ASN A 649 -37.20 -17.44 16.98
C ASN A 649 -36.05 -16.72 17.74
N ALA A 650 -35.07 -16.21 16.99
CA ALA A 650 -33.95 -15.45 17.54
C ALA A 650 -33.57 -14.26 16.63
N SER A 651 -33.02 -13.21 17.23
CA SER A 651 -32.53 -12.03 16.52
C SER A 651 -31.31 -12.36 15.64
N THR A 652 -31.21 -11.70 14.48
CA THR A 652 -30.03 -11.79 13.60
C THR A 652 -28.76 -11.27 14.28
N ARG A 653 -28.89 -10.44 15.32
CA ARG A 653 -27.79 -9.89 16.13
C ARG A 653 -27.01 -10.94 16.91
N PHE A 654 -27.55 -12.15 17.06
CA PHE A 654 -26.83 -13.27 17.66
C PHE A 654 -25.67 -13.80 16.81
N SER A 655 -25.61 -13.50 15.50
CA SER A 655 -24.53 -13.91 14.61
C SER A 655 -23.24 -13.12 14.88
N ASP A 656 -22.51 -13.57 15.90
CA ASP A 656 -21.31 -12.93 16.45
C ASP A 656 -20.47 -13.99 17.16
N GLY A 657 -19.15 -13.98 16.97
CA GLY A 657 -18.27 -15.02 17.49
C GLY A 657 -18.30 -15.17 19.02
N ALA A 658 -18.41 -14.07 19.76
CA ALA A 658 -18.50 -14.14 21.22
C ALA A 658 -19.85 -14.72 21.66
N ARG A 659 -20.95 -14.31 21.00
CA ARG A 659 -22.30 -14.85 21.28
C ARG A 659 -22.43 -16.34 20.91
N PHE A 660 -21.66 -16.81 19.92
CA PHE A 660 -21.59 -18.22 19.53
C PHE A 660 -20.66 -19.06 20.43
N GLY A 661 -20.00 -18.44 21.42
CA GLY A 661 -19.08 -19.16 22.32
C GLY A 661 -17.70 -19.40 21.73
N LEU A 662 -17.32 -18.71 20.65
CA LEU A 662 -15.98 -18.82 20.03
C LEU A 662 -14.92 -17.97 20.74
N GLY A 663 -15.30 -17.21 21.77
CA GLY A 663 -14.45 -16.29 22.53
C GLY A 663 -14.13 -14.98 21.79
N ALA A 664 -13.64 -15.07 20.55
CA ALA A 664 -13.43 -13.95 19.64
C ALA A 664 -13.66 -14.36 18.19
N GLU A 665 -13.71 -13.37 17.29
CA GLU A 665 -13.79 -13.58 15.85
C GLU A 665 -12.82 -12.68 15.10
N VAL A 666 -12.23 -13.20 14.02
CA VAL A 666 -11.49 -12.36 13.05
C VAL A 666 -12.43 -11.62 12.11
N GLY A 667 -13.65 -12.12 11.93
CA GLY A 667 -14.55 -11.75 10.84
C GLY A 667 -15.79 -12.62 10.80
N ILE A 668 -16.78 -12.20 10.01
CA ILE A 668 -17.86 -13.07 9.55
C ILE A 668 -17.61 -13.37 8.07
N SER A 669 -17.80 -14.61 7.66
CA SER A 669 -17.60 -15.06 6.29
C SER A 669 -18.92 -15.53 5.68
N THR A 670 -19.29 -14.95 4.54
CA THR A 670 -20.38 -15.46 3.69
C THR A 670 -19.88 -16.42 2.61
N SER A 671 -18.58 -16.72 2.61
CA SER A 671 -17.97 -17.71 1.69
C SER A 671 -18.53 -19.10 1.93
N ARG A 672 -18.70 -19.85 0.84
CA ARG A 672 -19.07 -21.28 0.89
C ARG A 672 -17.88 -22.23 0.99
N ILE A 673 -16.67 -21.70 0.86
CA ILE A 673 -15.41 -22.45 0.97
C ILE A 673 -14.68 -22.06 2.25
N HIS A 674 -13.98 -23.03 2.83
CA HIS A 674 -13.16 -22.92 4.05
C HIS A 674 -13.95 -22.70 5.35
N ALA A 675 -14.37 -21.46 5.64
CA ALA A 675 -15.08 -21.10 6.85
C ALA A 675 -16.26 -20.18 6.52
N ARG A 676 -17.40 -20.42 7.18
CA ARG A 676 -18.68 -19.76 6.95
C ARG A 676 -19.32 -19.39 8.28
N GLY A 677 -19.85 -18.17 8.40
CA GLY A 677 -20.35 -17.58 9.64
C GLY A 677 -19.26 -16.85 10.42
N PRO A 678 -19.46 -16.58 11.73
CA PRO A 678 -18.43 -16.04 12.60
C PRO A 678 -17.18 -16.94 12.62
N VAL A 679 -16.01 -16.35 12.37
CA VAL A 679 -14.76 -17.08 12.18
C VAL A 679 -13.87 -16.94 13.41
N GLY A 680 -13.84 -17.99 14.23
CA GLY A 680 -12.96 -18.13 15.40
C GLY A 680 -11.64 -18.84 15.08
N VAL A 681 -11.06 -19.51 16.07
CA VAL A 681 -9.76 -20.23 15.97
C VAL A 681 -9.79 -21.29 14.86
N GLU A 682 -10.85 -22.09 14.78
CA GLU A 682 -10.97 -23.18 13.79
C GLU A 682 -10.92 -22.70 12.35
N GLY A 683 -11.51 -21.54 12.08
CA GLY A 683 -11.48 -20.91 10.76
C GLY A 683 -10.11 -20.37 10.35
N LEU A 684 -9.11 -20.43 11.23
CA LEU A 684 -7.71 -20.10 10.94
C LEU A 684 -6.82 -21.35 10.80
N LEU A 685 -7.44 -22.53 10.69
CA LEU A 685 -6.78 -23.81 10.50
C LEU A 685 -7.18 -24.42 9.15
N THR A 686 -6.30 -25.21 8.59
CA THR A 686 -6.53 -26.15 7.50
C THR A 686 -6.27 -27.58 7.97
N THR A 687 -6.22 -28.53 7.04
CA THR A 687 -5.95 -29.93 7.34
C THR A 687 -4.75 -30.45 6.55
N ARG A 688 -4.01 -31.39 7.13
CA ARG A 688 -2.90 -32.09 6.46
C ARG A 688 -3.05 -33.60 6.63
N TRP A 689 -2.49 -34.35 5.69
CA TRP A 689 -2.42 -35.81 5.76
C TRP A 689 -1.02 -36.26 6.17
N ILE A 690 -0.95 -37.13 7.18
CA ILE A 690 0.28 -37.72 7.69
C ILE A 690 0.18 -39.23 7.50
N LEU A 691 1.07 -39.79 6.68
CA LEU A 691 1.17 -41.22 6.44
C LEU A 691 2.38 -41.77 7.19
N LYS A 692 2.14 -42.74 8.09
CA LYS A 692 3.17 -43.43 8.86
C LYS A 692 3.24 -44.87 8.37
N GLY A 693 4.41 -45.29 7.91
CA GLY A 693 4.67 -46.65 7.44
C GLY A 693 6.00 -47.17 7.96
N SER A 694 6.29 -48.42 7.62
CA SER A 694 7.49 -49.19 7.99
C SER A 694 8.30 -49.64 6.76
N GLY A 695 8.01 -49.09 5.57
CA GLY A 695 8.69 -49.40 4.31
C GLY A 695 7.77 -49.89 3.19
N GLN A 696 6.46 -49.71 3.33
CA GLN A 696 5.49 -50.04 2.29
C GLN A 696 5.78 -49.25 1.01
N VAL A 697 5.76 -49.94 -0.13
CA VAL A 697 5.93 -49.37 -1.47
C VAL A 697 4.67 -49.65 -2.30
N VAL A 698 4.42 -48.80 -3.31
CA VAL A 698 3.25 -48.98 -4.20
C VAL A 698 3.47 -50.15 -5.16
N ASP A 699 4.63 -50.27 -5.83
CA ASP A 699 4.96 -51.35 -6.80
C ASP A 699 3.79 -51.78 -7.73
N GLY A 700 3.04 -50.81 -8.27
CA GLY A 700 1.84 -51.09 -9.07
C GLY A 700 0.75 -51.86 -8.32
N ASP A 701 0.63 -51.59 -7.02
CA ASP A 701 -0.21 -52.24 -6.01
C ASP A 701 0.08 -53.74 -5.83
N LYS A 702 1.27 -54.21 -6.22
CA LYS A 702 1.69 -55.61 -6.02
C LYS A 702 2.21 -55.82 -4.60
N GLY A 703 1.67 -56.83 -3.91
CA GLY A 703 2.14 -57.23 -2.59
C GLY A 703 1.67 -56.37 -1.42
N ILE A 704 0.83 -55.35 -1.69
CA ILE A 704 0.12 -54.58 -0.66
C ILE A 704 -1.36 -54.97 -0.65
N VAL A 705 -1.95 -55.11 0.53
CA VAL A 705 -3.38 -55.42 0.70
C VAL A 705 -4.03 -54.28 1.46
N TYR A 706 -4.86 -53.51 0.78
CA TYR A 706 -5.55 -52.39 1.39
C TYR A 706 -6.70 -52.85 2.28
N THR A 707 -6.72 -52.42 3.54
CA THR A 707 -7.76 -52.72 4.53
C THR A 707 -8.75 -51.57 4.71
N HIS A 708 -8.31 -50.32 4.55
CA HIS A 708 -9.10 -49.09 4.76
C HIS A 708 -9.89 -49.09 6.07
N LYS A 709 -9.32 -49.66 7.12
CA LYS A 709 -9.99 -49.80 8.42
C LYS A 709 -9.92 -48.47 9.17
N ASP A 710 -11.07 -47.88 9.47
CA ASP A 710 -11.13 -46.72 10.35
C ASP A 710 -10.68 -47.12 11.77
N ILE A 711 -9.81 -46.30 12.35
CA ILE A 711 -9.28 -46.47 13.70
C ILE A 711 -9.78 -45.30 14.55
N ALA A 712 -10.01 -45.55 15.84
CA ALA A 712 -10.33 -44.49 16.79
C ALA A 712 -9.25 -43.38 16.76
N THR A 713 -9.72 -42.14 16.69
CA THR A 713 -8.91 -40.91 16.69
C THR A 713 -8.22 -40.70 18.02
#